data_AF-A0A927P1A0-F1
#
_entry.id   AF-A0A927P1A0-F1
#
_cell.length_a   1.000
_cell.length_b   1.000
_cell.length_c   1.000
_cell.angle_alpha   90.00
_cell.angle_beta   90.00
_cell.angle_gamma   90.00
#
_symmetry.space_group_name_H-M   'P 1'
#
loop_
_entity.id
_entity.type
_entity.pdbx_description
1 polymer ?
#
loop_
_entity_poly.entity_id
_entity_poly.type
_entity_poly.pdbx_seq_one_letter_code
_entity_poly.pdbx_strand_id
1 'polypeptide(L)'
;MNETILPISYQWYFKPYGSNTMEQIEGANDPIYVVDPSDEANFGTYHCDVSDGVESRSYNVHILYGTTLDWVYFPYPYVVFANVGETATVTVEASSDAGEVSYTWYEDEISEGCMIGTGPTLTIESVAERDYGSSFICVATDGYRTIEEWLRIRPQTNLTLTLEQDNFLVKKGDKVEIRGIATMDKESGKELGIMMAILETWQDMDGFWHDGGVNDWFIVSEENDIWGGTDWTGVLDGTATTNVVFTENDGMLMAEFVITIPAMNENWQGNFAIAAEDANGGAIKKDIHIEMTDELFMEGVPSEVPEIGEVVVVTTEADPEIEAALKEEIGENTDILWAQDIKLVEQNSGKEYKHNGKIKLNIPVGKEYNGRMAKVYHYFDDGSYEVLEGVIKNGKVTVEVESLSPFFVILSDEEVAMIGETIYSSLAEAIAAANDGDVITLISDVKLSEKLSISKNVTIDLNGHAITADFVDSYGTIYVGMKGDLTLKDSAGTGSISNKNAVVIGVYGKLTVEGGTYTSGEEYTALYNFYYNGETYGTTEVKGGTFTSSVWNSGKLDISGGIFADIDNSGQLVITDAVVNGEIIAKDGSDAPALEGKGTIAISGGKYANAVEKAWCAEGYVPSDEAVDGYYRVETDPAVYSEAVIGETYYATIDEAIGTAKSGDTVVLLKDSVSANRLIAVYSGVTLDLNGNELTAEHAVAFSGAHIVDNSSERTGLLKVAKGNLILDINNAMMPVYNGVDGYIFTKFVYALSQDTKYVGEGFKINAIPAPGLNVVELFKNGAADNDVKIMIRLTWDTADGVRTQDFVFNENTIGNVYQSNKGTETGYGRMFTMTVTGIDSVSNLRANVVILSGTHAEVKNAKALQIK
;
A
#
# COMPACT_ATOMS: atom_id res chain seq x y z
N MET A 1 70.98 39.10 -9.64
CA MET A 1 71.61 37.76 -9.69
C MET A 1 70.78 36.94 -10.64
N ASN A 2 71.38 36.10 -11.47
CA ASN A 2 70.65 35.24 -12.41
C ASN A 2 69.57 34.43 -11.67
N GLU A 3 68.29 34.78 -11.83
CA GLU A 3 67.19 33.90 -11.45
C GLU A 3 67.22 32.75 -12.46
N THR A 4 67.92 31.69 -12.06
CA THR A 4 67.90 30.42 -12.75
C THR A 4 66.53 29.85 -12.44
N ILE A 5 65.58 29.94 -13.36
CA ILE A 5 64.27 29.29 -13.23
C ILE A 5 64.58 27.80 -13.06
N LEU A 6 64.35 27.26 -11.86
CA LEU A 6 64.48 25.84 -11.59
C LEU A 6 63.41 25.11 -12.41
N PRO A 7 63.74 23.97 -13.06
CA PRO A 7 62.77 23.24 -13.84
C PRO A 7 61.63 22.73 -12.94
N ILE A 8 60.39 22.98 -13.35
CA ILE A 8 59.20 22.47 -12.67
C ILE A 8 59.17 20.94 -12.81
N SER A 9 59.02 20.23 -11.70
CA SER A 9 58.86 18.78 -11.65
C SER A 9 57.42 18.41 -11.31
N TYR A 10 56.93 17.33 -11.91
CA TYR A 10 55.62 16.75 -11.66
C TYR A 10 55.79 15.35 -11.08
N GLN A 11 54.88 14.91 -10.22
CA GLN A 11 54.78 13.52 -9.78
C GLN A 11 53.32 13.14 -9.59
N TRP A 12 52.90 12.06 -10.23
CA TRP A 12 51.54 11.54 -10.09
C TRP A 12 51.44 10.41 -9.06
N TYR A 13 50.29 10.35 -8.40
CA TYR A 13 49.88 9.30 -7.48
C TYR A 13 48.45 8.88 -7.81
N PHE A 14 48.12 7.63 -7.51
CA PHE A 14 46.80 7.06 -7.72
C PHE A 14 46.31 6.43 -6.43
N LYS A 15 45.06 6.74 -6.07
CA LYS A 15 44.31 6.10 -5.00
C LYS A 15 43.12 5.40 -5.64
N PRO A 16 43.12 4.05 -5.75
CA PRO A 16 41.99 3.29 -6.28
C PRO A 16 40.69 3.59 -5.52
N TYR A 17 39.56 3.56 -6.21
CA TYR A 17 38.24 3.71 -5.61
C TYR A 17 38.01 2.66 -4.51
N GLY A 18 37.49 3.05 -3.35
CA GLY A 18 37.33 2.19 -2.16
C GLY A 18 38.59 1.90 -1.36
N SER A 19 39.78 2.29 -1.84
CA SER A 19 41.02 2.19 -1.08
C SER A 19 41.21 3.38 -0.14
N ASN A 20 41.94 3.18 0.96
CA ASN A 20 42.41 4.27 1.83
C ASN A 20 43.88 4.64 1.57
N THR A 21 44.56 3.95 0.66
CA THR A 21 45.99 4.15 0.37
C THR A 21 46.20 4.82 -0.98
N MET A 22 47.13 5.76 -1.02
CA MET A 22 47.55 6.46 -2.25
C MET A 22 48.95 5.99 -2.62
N GLU A 23 49.14 5.58 -3.87
CA GLU A 23 50.38 4.99 -4.37
C GLU A 23 51.02 5.88 -5.41
N GLN A 24 52.35 6.01 -5.37
CA GLN A 24 53.09 6.77 -6.38
C GLN A 24 53.10 6.02 -7.70
N ILE A 25 52.78 6.71 -8.80
CA ILE A 25 52.87 6.15 -10.14
C ILE A 25 54.32 6.31 -10.62
N GLU A 26 55.09 5.23 -10.62
CA GLU A 26 56.50 5.26 -11.02
C GLU A 26 56.65 5.75 -12.46
N GLY A 27 57.56 6.72 -12.66
CA GLY A 27 57.89 7.25 -13.99
C GLY A 27 56.96 8.35 -14.52
N ALA A 28 55.81 8.59 -13.89
CA ALA A 28 54.87 9.64 -14.28
C ALA A 28 55.34 11.03 -13.79
N ASN A 29 56.32 11.61 -14.49
CA ASN A 29 56.94 12.90 -14.15
C ASN A 29 56.56 14.05 -15.11
N ASP A 30 55.60 13.81 -16.00
CA ASP A 30 55.12 14.79 -16.96
C ASP A 30 53.85 15.51 -16.45
N PRO A 31 53.58 16.74 -16.90
CA PRO A 31 52.35 17.46 -16.56
C PRO A 31 51.08 16.79 -17.09
N ILE A 32 51.21 15.82 -18.00
CA ILE A 32 50.11 15.09 -18.61
C ILE A 32 50.26 13.63 -18.24
N TYR A 33 49.23 13.07 -17.61
CA TYR A 33 49.09 11.63 -17.39
C TYR A 33 47.83 11.15 -18.10
N VAL A 34 47.98 10.10 -18.92
CA VAL A 34 46.90 9.55 -19.75
C VAL A 34 46.51 8.19 -19.21
N VAL A 35 45.22 7.99 -18.99
CA VAL A 35 44.64 6.73 -18.53
C VAL A 35 43.48 6.34 -19.43
N ASP A 36 43.22 5.04 -19.52
CA ASP A 36 42.06 4.53 -20.24
C ASP A 36 40.85 4.57 -19.31
N PRO A 37 39.84 5.42 -19.57
CA PRO A 37 38.66 5.52 -18.72
C PRO A 37 37.71 4.33 -18.88
N SER A 38 37.99 3.38 -19.79
CA SER A 38 37.19 2.16 -19.96
C SER A 38 37.66 0.98 -19.11
N ASP A 39 38.81 1.10 -18.44
CA ASP A 39 39.34 0.07 -17.53
C ASP A 39 39.03 0.44 -16.07
N GLU A 40 38.23 -0.39 -15.41
CA GLU A 40 37.77 -0.16 -14.04
C GLU A 40 38.91 -0.04 -13.02
N ALA A 41 40.06 -0.64 -13.30
CA ALA A 41 41.24 -0.53 -12.45
C ALA A 41 41.80 0.90 -12.35
N ASN A 42 41.40 1.79 -13.27
CA ASN A 42 41.78 3.20 -13.31
C ASN A 42 40.80 4.11 -12.57
N PHE A 43 39.71 3.59 -11.98
CA PHE A 43 38.76 4.41 -11.21
C PHE A 43 39.29 4.73 -9.82
N GLY A 44 39.22 6.00 -9.46
CA GLY A 44 39.82 6.50 -8.23
C GLY A 44 40.27 7.96 -8.33
N THR A 45 41.11 8.35 -7.38
CA THR A 45 41.66 9.71 -7.31
C THR A 45 43.09 9.73 -7.81
N TYR A 46 43.34 10.53 -8.86
CA TYR A 46 44.67 10.88 -9.32
C TYR A 46 45.11 12.18 -8.67
N HIS A 47 46.28 12.16 -8.06
CA HIS A 47 46.88 13.29 -7.37
C HIS A 47 48.17 13.68 -8.09
N CYS A 48 48.33 14.95 -8.45
CA CYS A 48 49.55 15.46 -9.07
C CYS A 48 50.22 16.49 -8.16
N ASP A 49 51.45 16.20 -7.74
CA ASP A 49 52.33 17.16 -7.08
C ASP A 49 53.14 17.92 -8.13
N VAL A 50 53.12 19.25 -8.03
CA VAL A 50 53.90 20.15 -8.88
C VAL A 50 54.84 20.95 -8.00
N SER A 51 56.14 20.92 -8.29
CA SER A 51 57.15 21.64 -7.51
C SER A 51 58.16 22.35 -8.40
N ASP A 52 58.59 23.54 -7.98
CA ASP A 52 59.70 24.28 -8.57
C ASP A 52 61.04 24.07 -7.82
N GLY A 53 61.07 23.12 -6.88
CA GLY A 53 62.21 22.87 -6.00
C GLY A 53 62.29 23.78 -4.76
N VAL A 54 61.36 24.73 -4.59
CA VAL A 54 61.24 25.60 -3.40
C VAL A 54 59.87 25.45 -2.74
N GLU A 55 58.80 25.45 -3.52
CA GLU A 55 57.42 25.21 -3.08
C GLU A 55 56.79 24.02 -3.84
N SER A 56 55.75 23.42 -3.26
CA SER A 56 54.95 22.38 -3.91
C SER A 56 53.46 22.68 -3.80
N ARG A 57 52.70 22.40 -4.86
CA ARG A 57 51.23 22.43 -4.89
C ARG A 57 50.71 21.13 -5.43
N SER A 58 49.53 20.73 -4.96
CA SER A 58 48.92 19.48 -5.36
C SER A 58 47.50 19.67 -5.89
N TYR A 59 47.13 18.87 -6.89
CA TYR A 59 45.81 18.88 -7.50
C TYR A 59 45.26 17.46 -7.58
N ASN A 60 43.96 17.32 -7.31
CA ASN A 60 43.24 16.05 -7.42
C ASN A 60 42.34 16.06 -8.66
N VAL A 61 42.31 14.94 -9.36
CA VAL A 61 41.36 14.62 -10.44
C VAL A 61 40.72 13.28 -10.11
N HIS A 62 39.40 13.22 -10.14
CA HIS A 62 38.65 12.00 -9.84
C HIS A 62 38.12 11.40 -11.14
N ILE A 63 38.31 10.11 -11.33
CA ILE A 63 37.68 9.33 -12.40
C ILE A 63 36.75 8.33 -11.73
N LEU A 64 35.44 8.50 -11.98
CA LEU A 64 34.38 7.74 -11.33
C LEU A 64 33.57 6.98 -12.39
N TYR A 65 32.90 5.91 -11.95
CA TYR A 65 31.96 5.16 -12.77
C TYR A 65 30.69 6.00 -13.01
N GLY A 66 30.26 6.14 -14.26
CA GLY A 66 29.01 6.83 -14.59
C GLY A 66 27.87 5.81 -14.70
N THR A 67 27.04 5.70 -13.66
CA THR A 67 25.83 4.85 -13.66
C THR A 67 24.59 5.65 -14.07
N THR A 68 23.51 4.96 -14.47
CA THR A 68 22.22 5.57 -14.80
C THR A 68 21.29 5.75 -13.60
N LEU A 69 21.83 5.80 -12.37
CA LEU A 69 21.02 5.91 -11.15
C LEU A 69 20.10 7.13 -11.20
N ASP A 70 18.78 6.88 -11.23
CA ASP A 70 17.73 7.90 -11.29
C ASP A 70 16.44 7.41 -10.59
N TRP A 71 15.57 8.34 -10.21
CA TRP A 71 14.27 8.02 -9.61
C TRP A 71 13.31 7.47 -10.67
N VAL A 72 12.78 6.27 -10.43
CA VAL A 72 11.64 5.71 -11.21
C VAL A 72 10.33 6.29 -10.69
N TYR A 73 10.22 6.40 -9.37
CA TYR A 73 9.05 6.94 -8.70
C TYR A 73 9.44 7.68 -7.42
N PHE A 74 9.02 8.94 -7.36
CA PHE A 74 9.00 9.75 -6.14
C PHE A 74 7.65 10.50 -6.13
N PRO A 75 6.93 10.57 -4.99
CA PRO A 75 5.63 11.22 -4.93
C PRO A 75 5.71 12.69 -5.37
N TYR A 76 4.77 13.13 -6.23
CA TYR A 76 4.62 14.52 -6.66
C TYR A 76 3.32 15.09 -6.08
N PRO A 77 3.33 16.27 -5.42
CA PRO A 77 4.39 17.29 -5.37
C PRO A 77 5.36 17.17 -4.17
N TYR A 78 6.00 16.01 -3.94
CA TYR A 78 6.96 15.80 -2.85
C TYR A 78 6.35 15.96 -1.43
N VAL A 79 5.06 15.65 -1.30
CA VAL A 79 4.29 15.80 -0.06
C VAL A 79 3.48 14.54 0.25
N VAL A 80 3.42 14.19 1.53
CA VAL A 80 2.50 13.18 2.09
C VAL A 80 1.54 13.87 3.05
N PHE A 81 0.24 13.56 2.93
CA PHE A 81 -0.77 14.17 3.80
C PHE A 81 -1.22 13.21 4.89
N ALA A 82 -1.08 13.61 6.15
CA ALA A 82 -1.48 12.83 7.32
C ALA A 82 -1.76 13.76 8.52
N ASN A 83 -2.85 13.51 9.25
CA ASN A 83 -3.21 14.27 10.45
C ASN A 83 -2.44 13.78 11.68
N VAL A 84 -2.43 14.59 12.75
CA VAL A 84 -1.79 14.22 14.01
C VAL A 84 -2.41 12.93 14.55
N GLY A 85 -1.59 11.93 14.81
CA GLY A 85 -2.01 10.61 15.27
C GLY A 85 -2.29 9.58 14.17
N GLU A 86 -2.31 9.99 12.89
CA GLU A 86 -2.41 9.07 11.75
C GLU A 86 -1.03 8.51 11.35
N THR A 87 -1.06 7.44 10.56
CA THR A 87 0.14 6.85 9.97
C THR A 87 0.43 7.49 8.60
N ALA A 88 1.59 8.11 8.43
CA ALA A 88 2.09 8.55 7.13
C ALA A 88 3.02 7.49 6.53
N THR A 89 2.71 6.99 5.34
CA THR A 89 3.55 6.00 4.63
C THR A 89 3.89 6.51 3.23
N VAL A 90 5.17 6.43 2.86
CA VAL A 90 5.68 6.76 1.52
C VAL A 90 6.57 5.63 1.02
N THR A 91 6.41 5.26 -0.24
CA THR A 91 7.29 4.31 -0.93
C THR A 91 7.88 4.98 -2.16
N VAL A 92 9.20 4.89 -2.32
CA VAL A 92 9.95 5.43 -3.45
C VAL A 92 10.64 4.32 -4.23
N GLU A 93 11.00 4.59 -5.48
CA GLU A 93 11.70 3.64 -6.34
C GLU A 93 12.76 4.36 -7.17
N ALA A 94 13.98 3.84 -7.15
CA ALA A 94 15.10 4.26 -7.98
C ALA A 94 15.68 3.06 -8.73
N SER A 95 16.25 3.31 -9.91
CA SER A 95 16.84 2.28 -10.77
C SER A 95 18.25 2.66 -11.19
N SER A 96 19.14 1.67 -11.26
CA SER A 96 20.51 1.83 -11.74
C SER A 96 20.90 0.67 -12.65
N ASP A 97 21.74 0.96 -13.65
CA ASP A 97 22.39 -0.05 -14.50
C ASP A 97 23.52 -0.81 -13.78
N ALA A 98 23.97 -0.34 -12.61
CA ALA A 98 24.95 -1.01 -11.76
C ALA A 98 24.37 -2.10 -10.85
N GLY A 99 23.03 -2.25 -10.80
CA GLY A 99 22.36 -3.30 -10.01
C GLY A 99 21.55 -2.77 -8.83
N GLU A 100 21.69 -3.41 -7.67
CA GLU A 100 20.85 -3.17 -6.49
C GLU A 100 21.01 -1.75 -5.93
N VAL A 101 19.88 -1.08 -5.67
CA VAL A 101 19.83 0.28 -5.11
C VAL A 101 19.43 0.20 -3.64
N SER A 102 20.19 0.86 -2.79
CA SER A 102 19.93 0.98 -1.35
C SER A 102 19.41 2.37 -1.01
N TYR A 103 18.53 2.45 0.00
CA TYR A 103 17.82 3.68 0.38
C TYR A 103 18.03 3.98 1.86
N THR A 104 18.26 5.25 2.18
CA THR A 104 18.40 5.74 3.55
C THR A 104 17.57 7.00 3.74
N TRP A 105 16.82 7.08 4.84
CA TRP A 105 15.96 8.22 5.16
C TRP A 105 16.51 9.05 6.32
N TYR A 106 16.39 10.37 6.20
CA TYR A 106 16.86 11.36 7.19
C TYR A 106 15.77 12.40 7.52
N GLU A 107 15.84 13.02 8.70
CA GLU A 107 14.96 14.11 9.17
C GLU A 107 15.78 15.40 9.53
N ASP A 108 15.46 16.52 8.84
CA ASP A 108 15.79 17.97 8.96
C ASP A 108 17.21 18.53 9.30
N GLU A 109 17.42 19.79 8.88
CA GLU A 109 18.65 20.60 8.78
C GLU A 109 19.36 20.99 10.11
N ILE A 110 20.26 20.15 10.66
CA ILE A 110 21.42 20.64 11.44
C ILE A 110 22.64 19.72 11.27
N SER A 111 23.45 19.93 10.23
CA SER A 111 24.84 19.47 10.01
C SER A 111 25.22 17.98 10.14
N GLU A 112 24.38 17.11 10.69
CA GLU A 112 24.56 15.65 10.79
C GLU A 112 23.16 14.98 10.92
N GLY A 113 22.41 14.83 9.82
CA GLY A 113 21.02 14.32 9.85
C GLY A 113 20.90 12.93 10.52
N CYS A 114 19.85 12.74 11.33
CA CYS A 114 19.59 11.46 12.01
C CYS A 114 18.95 10.47 11.03
N MET A 115 19.54 9.29 10.88
CA MET A 115 18.96 8.22 10.06
C MET A 115 17.69 7.70 10.75
N ILE A 116 16.55 7.83 10.08
CA ILE A 116 15.23 7.43 10.60
C ILE A 116 14.71 6.13 9.98
N GLY A 117 15.31 5.66 8.89
CA GLY A 117 14.89 4.43 8.22
C GLY A 117 15.80 4.01 7.08
N THR A 118 15.65 2.76 6.66
CA THR A 118 16.35 2.17 5.51
C THR A 118 15.35 1.39 4.67
N GLY A 119 15.55 1.36 3.35
CA GLY A 119 14.64 0.73 2.40
C GLY A 119 13.73 1.73 1.68
N PRO A 120 13.00 1.27 0.65
CA PRO A 120 12.23 2.16 -0.23
C PRO A 120 11.01 2.78 0.46
N THR A 121 10.57 2.25 1.60
CA THR A 121 9.39 2.74 2.32
C THR A 121 9.76 3.40 3.64
N LEU A 122 9.25 4.62 3.87
CA LEU A 122 9.26 5.28 5.17
C LEU A 122 7.84 5.28 5.74
N THR A 123 7.71 4.90 7.01
CA THR A 123 6.45 4.88 7.76
C THR A 123 6.60 5.65 9.06
N ILE A 124 5.69 6.60 9.32
CA ILE A 124 5.55 7.32 10.59
C ILE A 124 4.20 6.93 11.18
N GLU A 125 4.19 6.03 12.17
CA GLU A 125 2.96 5.39 12.71
C GLU A 125 2.08 6.31 13.57
N SER A 126 2.55 7.51 13.92
CA SER A 126 1.77 8.50 14.65
C SER A 126 2.36 9.88 14.42
N VAL A 127 1.90 10.55 13.37
CA VAL A 127 2.37 11.89 12.99
C VAL A 127 2.15 12.85 14.16
N ALA A 128 3.18 13.60 14.53
CA ALA A 128 3.13 14.66 15.52
C ALA A 128 3.12 16.03 14.84
N GLU A 129 2.63 17.06 15.53
CA GLU A 129 2.58 18.43 15.01
C GLU A 129 3.96 18.97 14.57
N ARG A 130 5.05 18.50 15.19
CA ARG A 130 6.42 18.86 14.77
C ARG A 130 6.77 18.35 13.37
N ASP A 131 6.19 17.23 12.96
CA ASP A 131 6.56 16.53 11.73
C ASP A 131 6.08 17.32 10.49
N TYR A 132 5.17 18.29 10.67
CA TYR A 132 4.75 19.24 9.63
C TYR A 132 5.79 20.30 9.27
N GLY A 133 6.73 20.57 10.19
CA GLY A 133 7.85 21.48 9.97
C GLY A 133 9.14 20.77 9.53
N SER A 134 9.20 19.44 9.66
CA SER A 134 10.38 18.64 9.33
C SER A 134 10.51 18.42 7.82
N SER A 135 11.75 18.46 7.32
CA SER A 135 12.09 17.98 5.98
C SER A 135 12.61 16.54 6.06
N PHE A 136 12.01 15.64 5.30
CA PHE A 136 12.47 14.26 5.17
C PHE A 136 13.28 14.10 3.88
N ILE A 137 14.44 13.46 3.93
CA ILE A 137 15.31 13.27 2.76
C ILE A 137 15.47 11.78 2.52
N CYS A 138 15.16 11.32 1.31
CA CYS A 138 15.55 9.98 0.88
C CYS A 138 16.83 10.05 0.06
N VAL A 139 17.81 9.24 0.43
CA VAL A 139 19.08 9.10 -0.26
C VAL A 139 19.14 7.69 -0.86
N ALA A 140 19.16 7.59 -2.19
CA ALA A 140 19.32 6.33 -2.91
C ALA A 140 20.74 6.21 -3.48
N THR A 141 21.38 5.05 -3.30
CA THR A 141 22.75 4.79 -3.76
C THR A 141 22.90 3.37 -4.32
N ASP A 142 23.61 3.26 -5.44
CA ASP A 142 24.01 1.99 -6.07
C ASP A 142 25.46 1.58 -5.73
N GLY A 143 26.09 2.30 -4.79
CA GLY A 143 27.49 2.13 -4.39
C GLY A 143 28.50 2.95 -5.20
N TYR A 144 28.09 3.54 -6.34
CA TYR A 144 28.93 4.37 -7.21
C TYR A 144 28.39 5.81 -7.36
N ARG A 145 27.07 5.98 -7.45
CA ARG A 145 26.35 7.26 -7.45
C ARG A 145 25.35 7.31 -6.31
N THR A 146 24.97 8.54 -5.97
CA THR A 146 23.94 8.81 -4.98
C THR A 146 23.04 9.91 -5.51
N ILE A 147 21.74 9.71 -5.39
CA ILE A 147 20.70 10.71 -5.67
C ILE A 147 19.90 10.93 -4.40
N GLU A 148 19.41 12.15 -4.19
CA GLU A 148 18.63 12.52 -3.02
C GLU A 148 17.42 13.33 -3.43
N GLU A 149 16.30 13.13 -2.73
CA GLU A 149 15.09 13.93 -2.91
C GLU A 149 14.38 14.20 -1.57
N TRP A 150 13.67 15.32 -1.54
CA TRP A 150 13.05 15.87 -0.34
C TRP A 150 11.57 15.50 -0.29
N LEU A 151 11.05 15.34 0.93
CA LEU A 151 9.66 15.01 1.21
C LEU A 151 9.19 15.82 2.42
N ARG A 152 7.96 16.33 2.35
CA ARG A 152 7.30 17.00 3.49
C ARG A 152 6.04 16.26 3.91
N ILE A 153 5.73 16.29 5.20
CA ILE A 153 4.43 15.85 5.71
C ILE A 153 3.58 17.09 5.94
N ARG A 154 2.31 17.04 5.53
CA ARG A 154 1.33 18.11 5.73
C ARG A 154 0.04 17.53 6.34
N PRO A 155 -0.73 18.31 7.12
CA PRO A 155 -2.05 17.88 7.55
C PRO A 155 -3.00 17.70 6.37
N GLN A 156 -3.98 16.79 6.47
CA GLN A 156 -5.03 16.70 5.45
C GLN A 156 -5.97 17.90 5.59
N THR A 157 -6.23 18.61 4.48
CA THR A 157 -7.12 19.79 4.49
C THR A 157 -8.55 19.37 4.17
N ASN A 158 -9.52 19.77 4.99
CA ASN A 158 -10.96 19.69 4.65
C ASN A 158 -11.45 20.93 3.88
N LEU A 159 -10.50 21.71 3.33
CA LEU A 159 -10.80 22.86 2.50
C LEU A 159 -11.57 22.37 1.26
N THR A 160 -12.54 23.16 0.80
CA THR A 160 -13.11 22.99 -0.54
C THR A 160 -13.10 24.33 -1.25
N LEU A 161 -12.93 24.30 -2.58
CA LEU A 161 -13.03 25.47 -3.44
C LEU A 161 -13.86 25.09 -4.67
N THR A 162 -15.03 25.70 -4.80
CA THR A 162 -15.94 25.52 -5.93
C THR A 162 -16.08 26.83 -6.68
N LEU A 163 -15.86 26.80 -7.99
CA LEU A 163 -16.14 27.92 -8.89
C LEU A 163 -17.44 27.64 -9.64
N GLU A 164 -18.23 28.68 -9.92
CA GLU A 164 -19.41 28.54 -10.78
C GLU A 164 -19.03 28.20 -12.23
N GLN A 165 -17.86 28.68 -12.68
CA GLN A 165 -17.33 28.46 -14.02
C GLN A 165 -15.79 28.57 -13.99
N ASP A 166 -15.11 27.75 -14.79
CA ASP A 166 -13.65 27.72 -14.94
C ASP A 166 -13.16 28.11 -16.35
N ASN A 167 -14.05 28.26 -17.33
CA ASN A 167 -13.70 28.67 -18.68
C ASN A 167 -14.57 29.85 -19.12
N PHE A 168 -13.95 30.99 -19.43
CA PHE A 168 -14.62 32.22 -19.82
C PHE A 168 -14.30 32.57 -21.27
N LEU A 169 -15.34 32.65 -22.10
CA LEU A 169 -15.24 33.12 -23.48
C LEU A 169 -15.84 34.52 -23.56
N VAL A 170 -15.01 35.54 -23.82
CA VAL A 170 -15.36 36.93 -23.53
C VAL A 170 -15.04 37.86 -24.70
N LYS A 171 -15.86 38.90 -24.93
CA LYS A 171 -15.55 39.92 -25.93
C LYS A 171 -14.78 41.07 -25.30
N LYS A 172 -14.03 41.80 -26.13
CA LYS A 172 -13.29 42.98 -25.70
C LYS A 172 -14.25 44.04 -25.14
N GLY A 173 -13.98 44.49 -23.90
CA GLY A 173 -14.78 45.49 -23.18
C GLY A 173 -15.88 44.91 -22.29
N ASP A 174 -16.15 43.60 -22.34
CA ASP A 174 -17.15 42.97 -21.47
C ASP A 174 -16.72 42.98 -20.01
N LYS A 175 -17.71 42.96 -19.11
CA LYS A 175 -17.50 42.74 -17.67
C LYS A 175 -17.53 41.23 -17.39
N VAL A 176 -16.57 40.73 -16.63
CA VAL A 176 -16.53 39.32 -16.18
C VAL A 176 -16.62 39.27 -14.66
N GLU A 177 -17.46 38.38 -14.15
CA GLU A 177 -17.58 38.08 -12.71
C GLU A 177 -17.24 36.61 -12.48
N ILE A 178 -16.16 36.36 -11.74
CA ILE A 178 -15.78 35.03 -11.32
C ILE A 178 -16.33 34.81 -9.92
N ARG A 179 -17.17 33.80 -9.77
CA ARG A 179 -17.91 33.51 -8.54
C ARG A 179 -17.49 32.16 -8.00
N GLY A 180 -17.35 32.07 -6.69
CA GLY A 180 -17.00 30.82 -6.04
C GLY A 180 -17.29 30.82 -4.55
N ILE A 181 -17.21 29.62 -4.00
CA ILE A 181 -17.39 29.36 -2.58
C ILE A 181 -16.21 28.53 -2.10
N ALA A 182 -15.57 28.99 -1.02
CA ALA A 182 -14.61 28.19 -0.27
C ALA A 182 -15.18 27.82 1.09
N THR A 183 -14.96 26.58 1.53
CA THR A 183 -15.41 26.11 2.86
C THR A 183 -14.30 25.37 3.58
N MET A 184 -14.27 25.46 4.92
CA MET A 184 -13.40 24.65 5.77
C MET A 184 -14.03 24.41 7.14
N ASP A 185 -13.64 23.33 7.81
CA ASP A 185 -14.01 23.11 9.21
C ASP A 185 -13.29 24.11 10.13
N LYS A 186 -13.95 24.57 11.20
CA LYS A 186 -13.38 25.55 12.13
C LYS A 186 -12.23 24.98 12.98
N GLU A 187 -12.17 23.66 13.14
CA GLU A 187 -11.09 22.99 13.87
C GLU A 187 -9.76 22.98 13.08
N SER A 188 -9.80 23.12 11.75
CA SER A 188 -8.62 23.09 10.86
C SER A 188 -7.98 24.47 10.59
N GLY A 189 -8.50 25.58 11.13
CA GLY A 189 -7.83 26.88 11.07
C GLY A 189 -8.74 28.07 11.43
N LYS A 190 -8.15 29.19 11.87
CA LYS A 190 -8.87 30.42 12.29
C LYS A 190 -9.04 31.47 11.17
N GLU A 191 -8.43 31.26 10.01
CA GLU A 191 -8.41 32.21 8.90
C GLU A 191 -8.53 31.47 7.56
N LEU A 192 -9.26 32.07 6.61
CA LEU A 192 -9.51 31.56 5.26
C LEU A 192 -9.24 32.70 4.25
N GLY A 193 -8.27 32.51 3.36
CA GLY A 193 -7.88 33.47 2.33
C GLY A 193 -8.28 33.04 0.92
N ILE A 194 -8.47 34.00 0.01
CA ILE A 194 -8.75 33.77 -1.42
C ILE A 194 -7.78 34.58 -2.28
N MET A 195 -7.15 33.95 -3.28
CA MET A 195 -6.22 34.59 -4.20
C MET A 195 -6.51 34.26 -5.67
N MET A 196 -6.07 35.15 -6.58
CA MET A 196 -6.04 34.90 -8.02
C MET A 196 -4.69 35.33 -8.60
N ALA A 197 -4.02 34.46 -9.36
CA ALA A 197 -2.74 34.74 -10.00
C ALA A 197 -2.64 34.12 -11.41
N ILE A 198 -1.66 34.55 -12.21
CA ILE A 198 -1.37 33.93 -13.52
C ILE A 198 -0.74 32.55 -13.29
N LEU A 199 -1.17 31.54 -14.06
CA LEU A 199 -0.79 30.14 -13.84
C LEU A 199 0.73 29.91 -13.88
N GLU A 200 1.43 30.59 -14.81
CA GLU A 200 2.88 30.47 -15.02
C GLU A 200 3.73 31.04 -13.87
N THR A 201 3.18 31.98 -13.09
CA THR A 201 3.88 32.60 -11.95
C THR A 201 3.69 31.86 -10.62
N TRP A 202 2.93 30.75 -10.62
CA TRP A 202 2.58 30.02 -9.40
C TRP A 202 3.73 29.17 -8.84
N GLN A 203 4.59 28.61 -9.70
CA GLN A 203 5.69 27.74 -9.29
C GLN A 203 6.78 28.46 -8.47
N ASP A 204 6.83 29.80 -8.52
CA ASP A 204 7.81 30.61 -7.80
C ASP A 204 7.33 31.07 -6.40
N MET A 205 6.11 30.70 -5.98
CA MET A 205 5.52 31.17 -4.71
C MET A 205 5.82 30.28 -3.49
N ASP A 206 6.33 29.06 -3.66
CA ASP A 206 6.59 28.10 -2.56
C ASP A 206 7.84 28.43 -1.69
N GLY A 207 8.43 29.62 -1.86
CA GLY A 207 9.73 30.00 -1.26
C GLY A 207 9.80 31.32 -0.48
N PHE A 208 8.73 32.10 -0.31
CA PHE A 208 8.81 33.46 0.25
C PHE A 208 8.02 33.66 1.56
N TRP A 209 8.49 33.03 2.62
CA TRP A 209 8.18 33.45 4.00
C TRP A 209 9.41 33.99 4.74
N HIS A 210 10.31 34.69 4.05
CA HIS A 210 11.34 35.50 4.72
C HIS A 210 11.53 36.86 4.01
N ASP A 211 11.08 37.91 4.71
CA ASP A 211 11.52 39.31 4.62
C ASP A 211 11.51 39.97 3.22
N GLY A 212 10.43 40.71 2.92
CA GLY A 212 10.42 41.83 1.96
C GLY A 212 10.58 41.47 0.48
N GLY A 213 9.48 41.10 -0.18
CA GLY A 213 9.40 40.95 -1.64
C GLY A 213 7.96 41.07 -2.13
N VAL A 214 7.75 41.94 -3.12
CA VAL A 214 6.46 42.45 -3.61
C VAL A 214 5.55 41.34 -4.17
N ASN A 215 4.39 41.10 -3.55
CA ASN A 215 3.14 40.59 -4.15
C ASN A 215 1.99 40.78 -3.12
N ASP A 216 0.91 41.49 -3.50
CA ASP A 216 -0.17 41.93 -2.59
C ASP A 216 -1.12 40.78 -2.20
N TRP A 217 -1.38 40.66 -0.89
CA TRP A 217 -2.22 39.63 -0.26
C TRP A 217 -3.65 40.14 0.01
N PHE A 218 -4.63 39.24 0.06
CA PHE A 218 -5.92 39.49 0.73
C PHE A 218 -6.04 38.55 1.93
N ILE A 219 -5.63 39.01 3.11
CA ILE A 219 -5.97 38.38 4.39
C ILE A 219 -7.24 39.06 4.91
N VAL A 220 -8.33 38.32 5.08
CA VAL A 220 -9.53 38.82 5.76
C VAL A 220 -9.82 37.90 6.94
N SER A 221 -9.44 38.32 8.14
CA SER A 221 -9.76 37.62 9.39
C SER A 221 -11.08 38.13 9.98
N GLU A 222 -11.62 37.42 10.99
CA GLU A 222 -12.88 37.75 11.69
C GLU A 222 -12.97 39.20 12.21
N GLU A 223 -11.86 39.96 12.25
CA GLU A 223 -11.83 41.37 12.69
C GLU A 223 -12.17 42.39 11.59
N ASN A 224 -12.46 41.99 10.34
CA ASN A 224 -12.74 42.90 9.20
C ASN A 224 -11.61 43.91 8.89
N ASP A 225 -10.41 43.72 9.44
CA ASP A 225 -9.26 44.55 9.14
C ASP A 225 -8.60 44.06 7.84
N ILE A 226 -8.88 44.77 6.76
CA ILE A 226 -8.25 44.59 5.45
C ILE A 226 -6.79 45.07 5.56
N TRP A 227 -5.85 44.15 5.69
CA TRP A 227 -4.42 44.44 5.49
C TRP A 227 -4.06 44.19 4.03
N GLY A 228 -3.89 45.27 3.25
CA GLY A 228 -3.45 45.20 1.85
C GLY A 228 -4.17 46.22 0.96
N GLY A 229 -3.63 47.42 0.88
CA GLY A 229 -4.16 48.49 0.04
C GLY A 229 -3.53 48.50 -1.36
N THR A 230 -4.39 48.52 -2.38
CA THR A 230 -4.27 49.24 -3.67
C THR A 230 -2.88 49.35 -4.30
N ASP A 231 -2.55 48.48 -5.26
CA ASP A 231 -2.45 48.82 -6.69
C ASP A 231 -1.74 47.68 -7.46
N TRP A 232 -2.45 47.03 -8.39
CA TRP A 232 -1.94 46.04 -9.37
C TRP A 232 -0.95 46.65 -10.39
N THR A 233 0.08 47.37 -9.95
CA THR A 233 0.96 48.17 -10.85
C THR A 233 2.18 47.42 -11.38
N GLY A 234 2.14 46.08 -11.42
CA GLY A 234 3.23 45.24 -11.92
C GLY A 234 3.02 44.61 -13.30
N VAL A 235 1.85 44.01 -13.57
CA VAL A 235 1.72 43.09 -14.74
C VAL A 235 0.39 43.21 -15.50
N LEU A 236 -0.69 43.75 -14.91
CA LEU A 236 -2.01 43.81 -15.56
C LEU A 236 -2.63 45.21 -15.40
N ASP A 237 -2.79 45.93 -16.50
CA ASP A 237 -3.44 47.24 -16.55
C ASP A 237 -4.97 47.05 -16.34
N GLY A 238 -5.47 47.13 -15.09
CA GLY A 238 -6.91 47.09 -14.83
C GLY A 238 -7.38 46.83 -13.39
N THR A 239 -8.38 47.61 -12.96
CA THR A 239 -9.02 47.67 -11.64
C THR A 239 -9.95 46.48 -11.34
N ALA A 240 -9.43 45.27 -11.14
CA ALA A 240 -10.27 44.16 -10.63
C ALA A 240 -10.71 44.45 -9.19
N THR A 241 -11.97 44.17 -8.87
CA THR A 241 -12.53 44.35 -7.51
C THR A 241 -13.05 43.03 -6.97
N THR A 242 -12.75 42.74 -5.71
CA THR A 242 -13.20 41.52 -5.02
C THR A 242 -14.23 41.87 -3.95
N ASN A 243 -15.30 41.07 -3.87
CA ASN A 243 -16.25 41.11 -2.76
C ASN A 243 -16.29 39.71 -2.15
N VAL A 244 -16.15 39.62 -0.83
CA VAL A 244 -16.19 38.34 -0.09
C VAL A 244 -17.17 38.46 1.07
N VAL A 245 -18.02 37.46 1.24
CA VAL A 245 -18.97 37.33 2.34
C VAL A 245 -18.63 36.09 3.14
N PHE A 246 -18.29 36.27 4.41
CA PHE A 246 -18.03 35.17 5.33
C PHE A 246 -19.29 34.80 6.10
N THR A 247 -19.58 33.50 6.15
CA THR A 247 -20.64 32.95 7.00
C THR A 247 -20.10 31.78 7.81
N GLU A 248 -20.55 31.70 9.07
CA GLU A 248 -20.25 30.58 9.95
C GLU A 248 -21.56 29.84 10.25
N ASN A 249 -21.59 28.53 10.02
CA ASN A 249 -22.70 27.65 10.38
C ASN A 249 -22.17 26.33 10.94
N ASP A 250 -22.65 25.93 12.11
CA ASP A 250 -22.39 24.61 12.72
C ASP A 250 -20.92 24.13 12.72
N GLY A 251 -19.97 25.05 12.96
CA GLY A 251 -18.54 24.71 13.03
C GLY A 251 -17.81 24.67 11.69
N MET A 252 -18.43 25.14 10.61
CA MET A 252 -17.83 25.33 9.28
C MET A 252 -17.73 26.82 8.95
N LEU A 253 -16.55 27.25 8.49
CA LEU A 253 -16.28 28.56 7.92
C LEU A 253 -16.54 28.51 6.40
N MET A 254 -17.30 29.46 5.88
CA MET A 254 -17.60 29.59 4.45
C MET A 254 -17.29 31.01 3.98
N ALA A 255 -16.61 31.11 2.83
CA ALA A 255 -16.35 32.36 2.12
C ALA A 255 -16.98 32.31 0.72
N GLU A 256 -18.05 33.07 0.51
CA GLU A 256 -18.59 33.31 -0.82
C GLU A 256 -17.89 34.53 -1.44
N PHE A 257 -17.30 34.39 -2.63
CA PHE A 257 -16.55 35.47 -3.25
C PHE A 257 -16.99 35.76 -4.68
N VAL A 258 -16.83 37.03 -5.08
CA VAL A 258 -17.01 37.51 -6.45
C VAL A 258 -15.82 38.37 -6.84
N ILE A 259 -15.03 37.93 -7.81
CA ILE A 259 -13.96 38.70 -8.44
C ILE A 259 -14.52 39.33 -9.71
N THR A 260 -14.53 40.65 -9.79
CA THR A 260 -15.08 41.40 -10.93
C THR A 260 -13.97 42.04 -11.74
N ILE A 261 -13.90 41.69 -13.03
CA ILE A 261 -13.07 42.37 -14.03
C ILE A 261 -13.98 43.32 -14.82
N PRO A 262 -13.86 44.65 -14.65
CA PRO A 262 -14.86 45.60 -15.14
C PRO A 262 -14.81 45.85 -16.66
N ALA A 263 -13.70 45.55 -17.33
CA ALA A 263 -13.56 45.69 -18.78
C ALA A 263 -12.45 44.78 -19.33
N MET A 264 -12.82 43.73 -20.06
CA MET A 264 -11.86 42.76 -20.63
C MET A 264 -11.00 43.35 -21.74
N ASN A 265 -9.70 43.06 -21.70
CA ASN A 265 -8.72 43.42 -22.72
C ASN A 265 -7.73 42.26 -22.93
N GLU A 266 -6.88 42.35 -23.96
CA GLU A 266 -5.97 41.29 -24.39
C GLU A 266 -4.99 40.83 -23.29
N ASN A 267 -4.75 41.64 -22.25
CA ASN A 267 -3.89 41.27 -21.12
C ASN A 267 -4.55 40.25 -20.17
N TRP A 268 -5.88 40.14 -20.23
CA TRP A 268 -6.65 39.18 -19.42
C TRP A 268 -6.88 37.84 -20.12
N GLN A 269 -6.29 37.63 -21.31
CA GLN A 269 -6.36 36.35 -22.01
C GLN A 269 -5.29 35.39 -21.46
N GLY A 270 -5.69 34.15 -21.17
CA GLY A 270 -4.78 33.09 -20.75
C GLY A 270 -5.28 32.27 -19.57
N ASN A 271 -4.35 31.52 -18.97
CA ASN A 271 -4.62 30.68 -17.81
C ASN A 271 -4.32 31.44 -16.52
N PHE A 272 -5.30 31.45 -15.62
CA PHE A 272 -5.18 31.97 -14.28
C PHE A 272 -5.49 30.84 -13.29
N ALA A 273 -5.11 31.05 -12.04
CA ALA A 273 -5.37 30.15 -10.95
C ALA A 273 -6.07 30.93 -9.83
N ILE A 274 -7.15 30.36 -9.31
CA ILE A 274 -7.77 30.80 -8.07
C ILE A 274 -7.41 29.79 -6.99
N ALA A 275 -6.98 30.26 -5.83
CA ALA A 275 -6.81 29.39 -4.68
C ALA A 275 -7.52 29.90 -3.43
N ALA A 276 -7.92 28.95 -2.61
CA ALA A 276 -8.27 29.15 -1.22
C ALA A 276 -7.14 28.59 -0.36
N GLU A 277 -6.86 29.26 0.76
CA GLU A 277 -5.82 28.84 1.71
C GLU A 277 -6.31 28.99 3.15
N ASP A 278 -5.96 28.02 4.01
CA ASP A 278 -6.19 28.08 5.44
C ASP A 278 -4.99 28.63 6.22
N ALA A 279 -5.22 29.01 7.48
CA ALA A 279 -4.19 29.58 8.38
C ALA A 279 -2.98 28.65 8.63
N ASN A 280 -3.06 27.37 8.28
CA ASN A 280 -2.02 26.37 8.48
C ASN A 280 -1.25 26.04 7.18
N GLY A 281 -1.50 26.78 6.10
CA GLY A 281 -0.85 26.63 4.80
C GLY A 281 -1.41 25.49 3.94
N GLY A 282 -2.60 24.99 4.27
CA GLY A 282 -3.38 24.11 3.41
C GLY A 282 -4.05 24.91 2.30
N ALA A 283 -3.79 24.57 1.03
CA ALA A 283 -4.32 25.32 -0.11
C ALA A 283 -4.98 24.40 -1.15
N ILE A 284 -6.09 24.87 -1.73
CA ILE A 284 -6.74 24.26 -2.90
C ILE A 284 -6.75 25.25 -4.03
N LYS A 285 -6.37 24.79 -5.21
CA LYS A 285 -6.30 25.57 -6.43
C LYS A 285 -7.31 25.07 -7.46
N LYS A 286 -7.90 26.00 -8.19
CA LYS A 286 -8.70 25.77 -9.39
C LYS A 286 -8.17 26.66 -10.50
N ASP A 287 -7.87 26.03 -11.63
CA ASP A 287 -7.45 26.75 -12.83
C ASP A 287 -8.67 27.36 -13.50
N ILE A 288 -8.50 28.55 -14.06
CA ILE A 288 -9.47 29.17 -14.95
C ILE A 288 -8.80 29.57 -16.25
N HIS A 289 -9.50 29.39 -17.36
CA HIS A 289 -9.06 29.83 -18.68
C HIS A 289 -9.95 30.97 -19.18
N ILE A 290 -9.32 32.04 -19.65
CA ILE A 290 -10.02 33.15 -20.27
C ILE A 290 -9.55 33.27 -21.73
N GLU A 291 -10.50 33.12 -22.65
CA GLU A 291 -10.26 33.23 -24.08
C GLU A 291 -11.07 34.39 -24.67
N MET A 292 -10.42 35.23 -25.49
CA MET A 292 -11.12 36.24 -26.27
C MET A 292 -11.72 35.63 -27.53
N THR A 293 -12.98 35.96 -27.85
CA THR A 293 -13.65 35.49 -29.07
C THR A 293 -14.16 36.65 -29.93
N ASP A 294 -13.88 36.56 -31.24
CA ASP A 294 -14.47 37.39 -32.29
C ASP A 294 -14.92 36.48 -33.48
N GLU A 295 -16.24 36.21 -33.60
CA GLU A 295 -17.02 35.81 -34.81
C GLU A 295 -17.05 34.37 -35.42
N LEU A 296 -18.15 34.14 -36.20
CA LEU A 296 -18.53 33.03 -37.09
C LEU A 296 -17.56 32.91 -38.30
N PHE A 297 -17.10 31.71 -38.68
CA PHE A 297 -16.12 31.51 -39.78
C PHE A 297 -16.70 30.68 -40.95
N MET A 298 -16.72 31.25 -42.16
CA MET A 298 -17.16 30.58 -43.40
C MET A 298 -16.02 30.44 -44.43
N GLU A 299 -15.91 29.27 -45.07
CA GLU A 299 -14.91 28.98 -46.10
C GLU A 299 -15.62 28.70 -47.45
N GLY A 300 -15.18 29.36 -48.53
CA GLY A 300 -15.73 29.17 -49.89
C GLY A 300 -16.58 30.30 -50.48
N VAL A 301 -16.64 31.48 -49.84
CA VAL A 301 -17.34 32.66 -50.39
C VAL A 301 -16.63 33.14 -51.67
N PRO A 302 -17.31 33.32 -52.82
CA PRO A 302 -16.67 33.67 -54.08
C PRO A 302 -15.97 35.04 -54.03
N SER A 303 -14.72 35.10 -54.49
CA SER A 303 -13.88 36.31 -54.58
C SER A 303 -14.18 37.22 -55.77
N GLU A 304 -15.22 36.92 -56.56
CA GLU A 304 -15.60 37.68 -57.75
C GLU A 304 -17.02 38.25 -57.61
N VAL A 305 -17.15 39.38 -56.92
CA VAL A 305 -18.31 40.29 -57.01
C VAL A 305 -17.76 41.70 -57.33
N PRO A 306 -18.37 42.49 -58.23
CA PRO A 306 -17.73 43.63 -58.91
C PRO A 306 -17.45 44.82 -57.97
N GLU A 307 -16.57 45.74 -58.41
CA GLU A 307 -16.23 47.03 -57.77
C GLU A 307 -17.45 47.95 -57.53
N ILE A 308 -18.42 47.57 -56.71
CA ILE A 308 -19.44 48.43 -56.10
C ILE A 308 -19.91 47.73 -54.80
N GLY A 309 -19.48 48.22 -53.64
CA GLY A 309 -19.96 47.79 -52.32
C GLY A 309 -19.31 46.51 -51.77
N GLU A 310 -18.84 46.57 -50.52
CA GLU A 310 -18.33 45.41 -49.78
C GLU A 310 -19.52 44.48 -49.43
N VAL A 311 -19.49 43.22 -49.89
CA VAL A 311 -20.49 42.21 -49.52
C VAL A 311 -20.04 41.53 -48.24
N VAL A 312 -20.89 41.57 -47.22
CA VAL A 312 -20.62 41.05 -45.87
C VAL A 312 -21.63 39.96 -45.50
N VAL A 313 -21.23 39.13 -44.55
CA VAL A 313 -22.08 38.11 -43.94
C VAL A 313 -22.88 38.79 -42.84
N VAL A 314 -24.19 38.62 -42.84
CA VAL A 314 -25.06 39.09 -41.76
C VAL A 314 -25.77 37.91 -41.15
N THR A 315 -25.74 37.89 -39.83
CA THR A 315 -26.44 36.92 -38.99
C THR A 315 -27.52 37.64 -38.19
N THR A 316 -28.76 37.15 -38.26
CA THR A 316 -29.88 37.63 -37.43
C THR A 316 -30.52 36.47 -36.68
N GLU A 317 -31.33 36.76 -35.66
CA GLU A 317 -32.15 35.72 -35.03
C GLU A 317 -33.03 35.04 -36.09
N ALA A 318 -33.17 33.71 -35.96
CA ALA A 318 -34.05 32.95 -36.83
C ALA A 318 -35.52 33.34 -36.60
N ASP A 319 -36.38 33.12 -37.61
CA ASP A 319 -37.81 33.43 -37.51
C ASP A 319 -38.46 32.63 -36.35
N PRO A 320 -39.07 33.30 -35.35
CA PRO A 320 -39.73 32.63 -34.23
C PRO A 320 -40.83 31.64 -34.64
N GLU A 321 -41.48 31.84 -35.80
CA GLU A 321 -42.50 30.91 -36.30
C GLU A 321 -41.87 29.57 -36.75
N ILE A 322 -40.66 29.63 -37.34
CA ILE A 322 -39.90 28.43 -37.75
C ILE A 322 -39.38 27.72 -36.51
N GLU A 323 -38.86 28.46 -35.52
CA GLU A 323 -38.41 27.87 -34.26
C GLU A 323 -39.55 27.15 -33.52
N ALA A 324 -40.73 27.76 -33.47
CA ALA A 324 -41.91 27.15 -32.85
C ALA A 324 -42.36 25.89 -33.57
N ALA A 325 -42.35 25.88 -34.91
CA ALA A 325 -42.67 24.71 -35.71
C ALA A 325 -41.65 23.57 -35.51
N LEU A 326 -40.36 23.91 -35.43
CA LEU A 326 -39.31 22.94 -35.13
C LEU A 326 -39.51 22.32 -33.74
N LYS A 327 -39.79 23.13 -32.70
CA LYS A 327 -40.07 22.64 -31.33
C LYS A 327 -41.27 21.71 -31.25
N GLU A 328 -42.31 21.92 -32.06
CA GLU A 328 -43.45 20.99 -32.14
C GLU A 328 -43.01 19.62 -32.71
N GLU A 329 -42.04 19.60 -33.62
CA GLU A 329 -41.52 18.39 -34.25
C GLU A 329 -40.49 17.64 -33.38
N ILE A 330 -39.55 18.35 -32.75
CA ILE A 330 -38.46 17.75 -31.94
C ILE A 330 -38.81 17.58 -30.45
N GLY A 331 -39.98 18.07 -30.02
CA GLY A 331 -40.41 18.08 -28.63
C GLY A 331 -40.15 19.43 -27.94
N GLU A 332 -41.16 19.98 -27.26
CA GLU A 332 -41.13 21.34 -26.69
C GLU A 332 -40.03 21.57 -25.64
N ASN A 333 -39.49 20.50 -25.05
CA ASN A 333 -38.44 20.57 -24.02
C ASN A 333 -37.03 20.40 -24.57
N THR A 334 -36.85 20.21 -25.88
CA THR A 334 -35.53 20.00 -26.49
C THR A 334 -34.83 21.35 -26.66
N ASP A 335 -33.63 21.46 -26.09
CA ASP A 335 -32.85 22.69 -26.14
C ASP A 335 -32.26 22.92 -27.54
N ILE A 336 -32.57 24.09 -28.10
CA ILE A 336 -31.93 24.57 -29.33
C ILE A 336 -30.66 25.31 -28.91
N LEU A 337 -29.52 24.69 -29.18
CA LEU A 337 -28.20 25.22 -28.80
C LEU A 337 -27.84 26.49 -29.57
N TRP A 338 -28.29 26.58 -30.82
CA TRP A 338 -27.98 27.70 -31.70
C TRP A 338 -29.05 27.87 -32.78
N ALA A 339 -29.48 29.11 -33.02
CA ALA A 339 -30.52 29.43 -34.02
C ALA A 339 -30.27 30.80 -34.66
N GLN A 340 -29.89 30.85 -35.94
CA GLN A 340 -29.74 32.11 -36.66
C GLN A 340 -30.09 31.99 -38.15
N ASP A 341 -30.58 33.09 -38.71
CA ASP A 341 -30.71 33.33 -40.15
C ASP A 341 -29.43 33.96 -40.68
N ILE A 342 -28.79 33.30 -41.66
CA ILE A 342 -27.51 33.71 -42.24
C ILE A 342 -27.75 34.19 -43.66
N LYS A 343 -27.25 35.38 -43.98
CA LYS A 343 -27.41 36.00 -45.30
C LYS A 343 -26.14 36.69 -45.78
N LEU A 344 -26.00 36.82 -47.10
CA LEU A 344 -24.99 37.67 -47.73
C LEU A 344 -25.65 38.97 -48.18
N VAL A 345 -25.17 40.11 -47.68
CA VAL A 345 -25.71 41.43 -48.02
C VAL A 345 -24.63 42.42 -48.39
N GLU A 346 -24.93 43.31 -49.32
CA GLU A 346 -24.08 44.45 -49.64
C GLU A 346 -24.22 45.54 -48.57
N GLN A 347 -23.09 45.90 -47.94
CA GLN A 347 -23.02 46.73 -46.73
C GLN A 347 -23.72 48.10 -46.85
N ASN A 348 -23.79 48.65 -48.07
CA ASN A 348 -24.33 50.00 -48.31
C ASN A 348 -25.78 50.01 -48.81
N SER A 349 -26.26 48.92 -49.41
CA SER A 349 -27.59 48.86 -50.03
C SER A 349 -28.57 47.96 -49.27
N GLY A 350 -28.06 47.07 -48.42
CA GLY A 350 -28.84 46.02 -47.76
C GLY A 350 -29.39 44.97 -48.74
N LYS A 351 -28.93 44.98 -49.99
CA LYS A 351 -29.37 44.02 -51.01
C LYS A 351 -28.78 42.65 -50.71
N GLU A 352 -29.63 41.63 -50.65
CA GLU A 352 -29.25 40.23 -50.47
C GLU A 352 -28.65 39.64 -51.76
N TYR A 353 -27.61 38.81 -51.61
CA TYR A 353 -26.94 38.09 -52.67
C TYR A 353 -27.02 36.59 -52.44
N LYS A 354 -27.22 35.83 -53.52
CA LYS A 354 -27.11 34.37 -53.49
C LYS A 354 -25.69 33.98 -53.89
N HIS A 355 -25.10 33.03 -53.18
CA HIS A 355 -23.85 32.41 -53.60
C HIS A 355 -24.11 31.27 -54.59
N ASN A 356 -23.07 30.79 -55.26
CA ASN A 356 -23.15 29.67 -56.18
C ASN A 356 -22.08 28.64 -55.81
N GLY A 357 -22.49 27.41 -55.51
CA GLY A 357 -21.61 26.34 -55.02
C GLY A 357 -21.73 26.12 -53.51
N LYS A 358 -21.01 25.12 -52.99
CA LYS A 358 -21.07 24.70 -51.59
C LYS A 358 -20.23 25.61 -50.68
N ILE A 359 -20.77 25.93 -49.51
CA ILE A 359 -20.10 26.67 -48.43
C ILE A 359 -19.90 25.73 -47.24
N LYS A 360 -18.71 25.76 -46.64
CA LYS A 360 -18.49 25.14 -45.32
C LYS A 360 -18.80 26.14 -44.22
N LEU A 361 -19.70 25.74 -43.34
CA LEU A 361 -20.21 26.56 -42.25
C LEU A 361 -19.75 25.97 -40.92
N ASN A 362 -19.05 26.77 -40.11
CA ASN A 362 -18.61 26.39 -38.77
C ASN A 362 -19.50 27.08 -37.74
N ILE A 363 -20.51 26.37 -37.24
CA ILE A 363 -21.52 26.92 -36.34
C ILE A 363 -21.02 26.78 -34.89
N PRO A 364 -20.90 27.89 -34.13
CA PRO A 364 -20.51 27.85 -32.74
C PRO A 364 -21.68 27.36 -31.88
N VAL A 365 -21.46 26.29 -31.13
CA VAL A 365 -22.48 25.69 -30.25
C VAL A 365 -22.03 25.58 -28.80
N GLY A 366 -20.72 25.64 -28.53
CA GLY A 366 -20.15 25.54 -27.17
C GLY A 366 -19.20 24.34 -27.03
N LYS A 367 -18.07 24.54 -26.31
CA LYS A 367 -17.05 23.49 -26.09
C LYS A 367 -17.55 22.39 -25.14
N GLU A 368 -18.52 22.69 -24.29
CA GLU A 368 -19.24 21.77 -23.40
C GLU A 368 -19.93 20.63 -24.17
N TYR A 369 -20.15 20.81 -25.46
CA TYR A 369 -20.75 19.82 -26.34
C TYR A 369 -19.71 19.10 -27.22
N ASN A 370 -18.41 19.32 -27.03
CA ASN A 370 -17.37 18.65 -27.81
C ASN A 370 -17.48 17.12 -27.72
N GLY A 371 -17.22 16.45 -28.84
CA GLY A 371 -17.39 15.00 -28.96
C GLY A 371 -18.82 14.60 -29.26
N ARG A 372 -19.81 15.44 -28.93
CA ARG A 372 -21.22 15.13 -29.16
C ARG A 372 -21.63 15.33 -30.61
N MET A 373 -22.56 14.51 -31.09
CA MET A 373 -23.17 14.66 -32.41
C MET A 373 -24.27 15.74 -32.36
N ALA A 374 -24.22 16.70 -33.29
CA ALA A 374 -25.25 17.70 -33.47
C ALA A 374 -26.07 17.43 -34.75
N LYS A 375 -27.38 17.68 -34.68
CA LYS A 375 -28.25 17.80 -35.86
C LYS A 375 -28.43 19.27 -36.20
N VAL A 376 -28.15 19.62 -37.45
CA VAL A 376 -28.28 20.98 -38.00
C VAL A 376 -29.47 21.00 -38.96
N TYR A 377 -30.56 21.64 -38.55
CA TYR A 377 -31.74 21.87 -39.38
C TYR A 377 -31.53 23.12 -40.21
N HIS A 378 -31.57 22.98 -41.53
CA HIS A 378 -31.42 24.08 -42.49
C HIS A 378 -32.73 24.28 -43.24
N TYR A 379 -33.42 25.39 -42.98
CA TYR A 379 -34.69 25.73 -43.60
C TYR A 379 -34.50 26.58 -44.85
N PHE A 380 -35.16 26.21 -45.94
CA PHE A 380 -35.14 26.93 -47.22
C PHE A 380 -36.26 27.97 -47.30
N ASP A 381 -36.11 28.95 -48.22
CA ASP A 381 -37.09 30.03 -48.48
C ASP A 381 -38.53 29.54 -48.78
N ASP A 382 -38.68 28.29 -49.25
CA ASP A 382 -39.98 27.68 -49.58
C ASP A 382 -40.65 26.95 -48.40
N GLY A 383 -40.02 26.98 -47.23
CA GLY A 383 -40.49 26.33 -46.00
C GLY A 383 -40.13 24.86 -45.87
N SER A 384 -39.45 24.26 -46.85
CA SER A 384 -38.85 22.92 -46.69
C SER A 384 -37.53 23.01 -45.90
N TYR A 385 -37.04 21.89 -45.39
CA TYR A 385 -35.77 21.85 -44.67
C TYR A 385 -34.98 20.57 -44.97
N GLU A 386 -33.68 20.60 -44.70
CA GLU A 386 -32.80 19.44 -44.63
C GLU A 386 -32.19 19.29 -43.23
N VAL A 387 -31.79 18.07 -42.87
CA VAL A 387 -31.08 17.79 -41.62
C VAL A 387 -29.68 17.31 -41.97
N LEU A 388 -28.69 18.02 -41.46
CA LEU A 388 -27.28 17.70 -41.60
C LEU A 388 -26.75 17.25 -40.23
N GLU A 389 -25.74 16.38 -40.22
CA GLU A 389 -25.16 15.85 -38.98
C GLU A 389 -23.67 16.16 -38.93
N GLY A 390 -23.16 16.47 -37.74
CA GLY A 390 -21.75 16.73 -37.54
C GLY A 390 -21.33 16.60 -36.07
N VAL A 391 -20.13 16.06 -35.87
CA VAL A 391 -19.51 15.99 -34.54
C VAL A 391 -19.00 17.37 -34.15
N ILE A 392 -19.31 17.80 -32.94
CA ILE A 392 -18.86 19.08 -32.39
C ILE A 392 -17.39 18.94 -32.01
N LYS A 393 -16.55 19.81 -32.59
CA LYS A 393 -15.11 19.88 -32.31
C LYS A 393 -14.72 21.32 -32.04
N ASN A 394 -13.94 21.55 -30.99
CA ASN A 394 -13.50 22.89 -30.58
C ASN A 394 -14.67 23.89 -30.44
N GLY A 395 -15.82 23.40 -29.96
CA GLY A 395 -17.04 24.15 -29.72
C GLY A 395 -17.85 24.48 -30.97
N LYS A 396 -17.54 23.83 -32.10
CA LYS A 396 -18.18 24.10 -33.40
C LYS A 396 -18.65 22.82 -34.07
N VAL A 397 -19.81 22.87 -34.70
CA VAL A 397 -20.25 21.86 -35.67
C VAL A 397 -19.98 22.37 -37.09
N THR A 398 -19.40 21.53 -37.94
CA THR A 398 -19.06 21.91 -39.32
C THR A 398 -19.97 21.17 -40.29
N VAL A 399 -20.69 21.93 -41.13
CA VAL A 399 -21.59 21.40 -42.17
C VAL A 399 -21.31 22.05 -43.53
N GLU A 400 -21.70 21.39 -44.62
CA GLU A 400 -21.52 21.90 -45.98
C GLU A 400 -22.88 22.13 -46.65
N VAL A 401 -23.15 23.35 -47.09
CA VAL A 401 -24.49 23.82 -47.52
C VAL A 401 -24.46 24.49 -48.88
N GLU A 402 -25.56 24.44 -49.63
CA GLU A 402 -25.70 25.08 -50.96
C GLU A 402 -26.50 26.39 -50.95
N SER A 403 -27.10 26.72 -49.81
CA SER A 403 -27.77 28.00 -49.57
C SER A 403 -27.51 28.48 -48.14
N LEU A 404 -27.75 29.77 -47.91
CA LEU A 404 -27.75 30.38 -46.59
C LEU A 404 -29.18 30.87 -46.31
N SER A 405 -29.77 30.32 -45.27
CA SER A 405 -31.12 30.58 -44.77
C SER A 405 -31.18 29.97 -43.36
N PRO A 406 -32.28 30.11 -42.57
CA PRO A 406 -32.24 29.81 -41.14
C PRO A 406 -31.70 28.42 -40.79
N PHE A 407 -30.77 28.40 -39.83
CA PHE A 407 -30.13 27.21 -39.30
C PHE A 407 -30.43 27.07 -37.81
N PHE A 408 -30.75 25.85 -37.39
CA PHE A 408 -30.97 25.49 -35.98
C PHE A 408 -30.10 24.29 -35.63
N VAL A 409 -29.47 24.31 -34.45
CA VAL A 409 -28.63 23.21 -33.97
C VAL A 409 -29.17 22.65 -32.66
N ILE A 410 -29.29 21.33 -32.61
CA ILE A 410 -29.66 20.57 -31.41
C ILE A 410 -28.66 19.44 -31.19
N LEU A 411 -28.60 18.92 -29.97
CA LEU A 411 -27.86 17.69 -29.65
C LEU A 411 -28.64 16.47 -30.15
N SER A 412 -27.91 15.45 -30.58
CA SER A 412 -28.52 14.15 -30.86
C SER A 412 -28.73 13.37 -29.56
N ASP A 413 -29.96 12.93 -29.28
CA ASP A 413 -30.32 12.17 -28.07
C ASP A 413 -29.91 10.68 -28.09
N GLU A 414 -29.03 10.29 -29.01
CA GLU A 414 -28.73 8.86 -29.25
C GLU A 414 -27.43 8.38 -28.58
N GLU A 415 -26.69 9.20 -27.83
CA GLU A 415 -25.38 8.79 -27.30
C GLU A 415 -25.50 7.89 -26.07
N VAL A 416 -25.16 6.60 -26.23
CA VAL A 416 -25.33 5.59 -25.17
C VAL A 416 -24.00 5.14 -24.57
N ALA A 417 -23.01 4.88 -25.43
CA ALA A 417 -21.72 4.35 -24.99
C ALA A 417 -20.60 4.83 -25.91
N MET A 418 -19.36 4.80 -25.41
CA MET A 418 -18.16 5.11 -26.19
C MET A 418 -17.07 4.06 -26.00
N ILE A 419 -16.22 3.93 -27.02
CA ILE A 419 -14.94 3.21 -26.98
C ILE A 419 -13.87 4.17 -27.45
N GLY A 420 -12.94 4.55 -26.56
CA GLY A 420 -12.01 5.63 -26.82
C GLY A 420 -12.78 6.92 -27.13
N GLU A 421 -12.59 7.51 -28.31
CA GLU A 421 -13.34 8.71 -28.75
C GLU A 421 -14.55 8.37 -29.65
N THR A 422 -14.80 7.09 -29.95
CA THR A 422 -15.89 6.68 -30.84
C THR A 422 -17.17 6.46 -30.04
N ILE A 423 -18.24 7.17 -30.39
CA ILE A 423 -19.56 7.10 -29.75
C ILE A 423 -20.48 6.16 -30.52
N TYR A 424 -21.32 5.44 -29.78
CA TYR A 424 -22.30 4.47 -30.28
C TYR A 424 -23.71 4.82 -29.81
N SER A 425 -24.68 4.52 -30.68
CA SER A 425 -26.09 4.83 -30.40
C SER A 425 -26.76 3.86 -29.42
N SER A 426 -26.09 2.74 -29.15
CA SER A 426 -26.54 1.73 -28.19
C SER A 426 -25.37 0.94 -27.63
N LEU A 427 -25.56 0.38 -26.42
CA LEU A 427 -24.59 -0.51 -25.80
C LEU A 427 -24.36 -1.79 -26.63
N ALA A 428 -25.38 -2.28 -27.32
CA ALA A 428 -25.27 -3.46 -28.19
C ALA A 428 -24.35 -3.19 -29.40
N GLU A 429 -24.46 -2.00 -30.01
CA GLU A 429 -23.57 -1.59 -31.10
C GLU A 429 -22.12 -1.43 -30.64
N ALA A 430 -21.91 -0.81 -29.47
CA ALA A 430 -20.58 -0.70 -28.88
C ALA A 430 -19.95 -2.08 -28.65
N ILE A 431 -20.68 -3.03 -28.06
CA ILE A 431 -20.19 -4.40 -27.85
C ILE A 431 -19.90 -5.12 -29.17
N ALA A 432 -20.72 -4.91 -30.20
CA ALA A 432 -20.49 -5.51 -31.51
C ALA A 432 -19.18 -4.98 -32.12
N ALA A 433 -18.93 -3.67 -32.01
CA ALA A 433 -17.77 -2.99 -32.55
C ALA A 433 -16.47 -3.20 -31.73
N ALA A 434 -16.59 -3.46 -30.42
CA ALA A 434 -15.45 -3.64 -29.52
C ALA A 434 -14.51 -4.78 -29.95
N ASN A 435 -13.22 -4.55 -29.84
CA ASN A 435 -12.16 -5.55 -29.94
C ASN A 435 -11.87 -6.17 -28.56
N ASP A 436 -11.11 -7.26 -28.55
CA ASP A 436 -10.66 -7.87 -27.30
C ASP A 436 -9.81 -6.87 -26.48
N GLY A 437 -10.22 -6.63 -25.23
CA GLY A 437 -9.57 -5.70 -24.31
C GLY A 437 -10.14 -4.27 -24.33
N ASP A 438 -11.08 -3.96 -25.22
CA ASP A 438 -11.68 -2.62 -25.29
C ASP A 438 -12.51 -2.31 -24.03
N VAL A 439 -12.49 -1.03 -23.66
CA VAL A 439 -13.32 -0.47 -22.58
C VAL A 439 -14.48 0.30 -23.21
N ILE A 440 -15.70 -0.11 -22.85
CA ILE A 440 -16.95 0.51 -23.24
C ILE A 440 -17.44 1.33 -22.06
N THR A 441 -17.43 2.66 -22.18
CA THR A 441 -17.89 3.56 -21.13
C THR A 441 -19.30 4.03 -21.43
N LEU A 442 -20.22 3.90 -20.47
CA LEU A 442 -21.57 4.46 -20.62
C LEU A 442 -21.56 5.98 -20.48
N ILE A 443 -22.37 6.64 -21.30
CA ILE A 443 -22.56 8.10 -21.31
C ILE A 443 -23.99 8.46 -20.86
N SER A 444 -24.91 7.49 -20.90
CA SER A 444 -26.29 7.64 -20.46
C SER A 444 -26.85 6.32 -19.94
N ASP A 445 -27.96 6.41 -19.22
CA ASP A 445 -28.69 5.24 -18.74
C ASP A 445 -29.24 4.41 -19.91
N VAL A 446 -29.10 3.09 -19.81
CA VAL A 446 -29.49 2.15 -20.86
C VAL A 446 -30.73 1.39 -20.44
N LYS A 447 -31.77 1.40 -21.27
CA LYS A 447 -32.88 0.46 -21.17
C LYS A 447 -32.75 -0.64 -22.22
N LEU A 448 -32.45 -1.86 -21.79
CA LEU A 448 -32.37 -3.02 -22.67
C LEU A 448 -33.77 -3.60 -22.93
N SER A 449 -34.08 -3.80 -24.21
CA SER A 449 -35.30 -4.49 -24.66
C SER A 449 -35.10 -5.98 -24.90
N GLU A 450 -33.84 -6.43 -24.95
CA GLU A 450 -33.45 -7.83 -25.10
C GLU A 450 -32.10 -8.11 -24.41
N LYS A 451 -31.76 -9.39 -24.31
CA LYS A 451 -30.53 -9.86 -23.66
C LYS A 451 -29.26 -9.35 -24.34
N LEU A 452 -28.33 -8.85 -23.53
CA LEU A 452 -27.00 -8.47 -23.96
C LEU A 452 -26.04 -9.67 -23.92
N SER A 453 -25.51 -10.09 -25.07
CA SER A 453 -24.65 -11.28 -25.16
C SER A 453 -23.17 -10.90 -25.30
N ILE A 454 -22.33 -11.35 -24.37
CA ILE A 454 -20.88 -11.16 -24.38
C ILE A 454 -20.19 -12.45 -24.84
N SER A 455 -19.33 -12.34 -25.83
CA SER A 455 -18.64 -13.48 -26.46
C SER A 455 -17.16 -13.24 -26.76
N LYS A 456 -16.61 -12.16 -26.20
CA LYS A 456 -15.26 -11.62 -26.39
C LYS A 456 -14.76 -11.03 -25.07
N ASN A 457 -13.48 -10.62 -25.02
CA ASN A 457 -12.92 -9.95 -23.85
C ASN A 457 -13.24 -8.45 -23.90
N VAL A 458 -14.09 -7.93 -23.02
CA VAL A 458 -14.43 -6.50 -22.98
C VAL A 458 -14.67 -6.02 -21.55
N THR A 459 -14.42 -4.73 -21.32
CA THR A 459 -14.83 -4.05 -20.09
C THR A 459 -16.04 -3.17 -20.36
N ILE A 460 -17.05 -3.22 -19.51
CA ILE A 460 -18.12 -2.22 -19.46
C ILE A 460 -17.90 -1.39 -18.18
N ASP A 461 -17.61 -0.11 -18.37
CA ASP A 461 -17.61 0.88 -17.31
C ASP A 461 -18.98 1.54 -17.25
N LEU A 462 -19.70 1.29 -16.15
CA LEU A 462 -21.01 1.88 -15.90
C LEU A 462 -20.92 3.39 -15.74
N ASN A 463 -19.78 3.94 -15.31
CA ASN A 463 -19.54 5.39 -15.18
C ASN A 463 -20.72 6.14 -14.52
N GLY A 464 -21.30 5.57 -13.47
CA GLY A 464 -22.43 6.15 -12.75
C GLY A 464 -23.82 5.90 -13.34
N HIS A 465 -23.91 5.31 -14.53
CA HIS A 465 -25.16 5.08 -15.26
C HIS A 465 -25.82 3.74 -14.96
N ALA A 466 -27.14 3.70 -15.15
CA ALA A 466 -27.96 2.51 -14.92
C ALA A 466 -28.22 1.72 -16.21
N ILE A 467 -28.07 0.40 -16.16
CA ILE A 467 -28.62 -0.55 -17.14
C ILE A 467 -29.89 -1.16 -16.54
N THR A 468 -31.04 -0.92 -17.16
CA THR A 468 -32.34 -1.43 -16.73
C THR A 468 -32.97 -2.34 -17.76
N ALA A 469 -33.65 -3.38 -17.29
CA ALA A 469 -34.42 -4.29 -18.13
C ALA A 469 -35.69 -4.78 -17.40
N ASP A 470 -36.72 -5.10 -18.19
CA ASP A 470 -37.98 -5.67 -17.69
C ASP A 470 -38.44 -6.92 -18.47
N PHE A 471 -37.60 -7.44 -19.38
CA PHE A 471 -37.87 -8.68 -20.09
C PHE A 471 -37.50 -9.92 -19.26
N VAL A 472 -38.09 -11.06 -19.64
CA VAL A 472 -37.78 -12.39 -19.07
C VAL A 472 -36.79 -13.10 -20.00
N ASP A 473 -35.68 -13.61 -19.48
CA ASP A 473 -34.75 -14.48 -20.21
C ASP A 473 -34.17 -15.56 -19.27
N SER A 474 -34.02 -16.78 -19.77
CA SER A 474 -33.52 -17.91 -18.98
C SER A 474 -32.02 -17.87 -18.68
N TYR A 475 -31.26 -17.04 -19.39
CA TYR A 475 -29.81 -16.90 -19.29
C TYR A 475 -29.36 -15.57 -18.66
N GLY A 476 -30.32 -14.70 -18.34
CA GLY A 476 -30.08 -13.42 -17.68
C GLY A 476 -30.11 -12.20 -18.61
N THR A 477 -30.03 -11.02 -18.00
CA THR A 477 -30.06 -9.72 -18.70
C THR A 477 -28.77 -9.48 -19.47
N ILE A 478 -27.64 -9.74 -18.80
CA ILE A 478 -26.32 -9.84 -19.41
C ILE A 478 -25.92 -11.31 -19.37
N TYR A 479 -25.58 -11.86 -20.53
CA TYR A 479 -25.15 -13.22 -20.68
C TYR A 479 -23.69 -13.29 -21.14
N VAL A 480 -22.85 -13.79 -20.26
CA VAL A 480 -21.43 -14.05 -20.54
C VAL A 480 -21.30 -15.46 -21.07
N GLY A 481 -21.25 -15.60 -22.40
CA GLY A 481 -21.14 -16.89 -23.06
C GLY A 481 -19.79 -17.57 -22.79
N MET A 482 -19.63 -18.82 -23.23
CA MET A 482 -18.44 -19.65 -22.98
C MET A 482 -17.10 -19.04 -23.43
N LYS A 483 -17.12 -18.06 -24.33
CA LYS A 483 -15.93 -17.30 -24.81
C LYS A 483 -15.88 -15.86 -24.31
N GLY A 484 -16.90 -15.44 -23.56
CA GLY A 484 -16.94 -14.10 -22.97
C GLY A 484 -15.99 -14.01 -21.79
N ASP A 485 -15.24 -12.91 -21.75
CA ASP A 485 -14.48 -12.45 -20.58
C ASP A 485 -14.95 -11.01 -20.33
N LEU A 486 -15.91 -10.84 -19.42
CA LEU A 486 -16.51 -9.53 -19.13
C LEU A 486 -15.90 -8.96 -17.87
N THR A 487 -15.42 -7.72 -17.93
CA THR A 487 -15.16 -6.93 -16.72
C THR A 487 -16.27 -5.88 -16.55
N LEU A 488 -16.89 -5.84 -15.38
CA LEU A 488 -17.83 -4.80 -14.98
C LEU A 488 -17.18 -3.91 -13.94
N LYS A 489 -17.09 -2.61 -14.23
CA LYS A 489 -16.63 -1.60 -13.27
C LYS A 489 -17.55 -0.40 -13.28
N ASP A 490 -17.38 0.47 -12.31
CA ASP A 490 -18.13 1.71 -12.18
C ASP A 490 -17.23 2.82 -11.67
N SER A 491 -16.71 3.62 -12.59
CA SER A 491 -15.73 4.68 -12.26
C SER A 491 -16.32 5.86 -11.48
N ALA A 492 -17.65 6.08 -11.53
CA ALA A 492 -18.30 7.16 -10.78
C ALA A 492 -18.97 6.68 -9.47
N GLY A 493 -19.14 5.37 -9.28
CA GLY A 493 -19.59 4.76 -8.03
C GLY A 493 -21.11 4.70 -7.80
N THR A 494 -21.92 5.20 -8.74
CA THR A 494 -23.41 5.17 -8.67
C THR A 494 -24.07 4.28 -9.71
N GLY A 495 -23.29 3.61 -10.55
CA GLY A 495 -23.75 2.76 -11.63
C GLY A 495 -24.47 1.51 -11.13
N SER A 496 -25.46 1.06 -11.90
CA SER A 496 -26.29 -0.08 -11.50
C SER A 496 -26.77 -0.93 -12.67
N ILE A 497 -27.06 -2.20 -12.43
CA ILE A 497 -27.70 -3.11 -13.38
C ILE A 497 -28.87 -3.79 -12.68
N SER A 498 -30.07 -3.66 -13.26
CA SER A 498 -31.28 -4.22 -12.65
C SER A 498 -32.24 -4.87 -13.63
N ASN A 499 -32.81 -6.00 -13.21
CA ASN A 499 -33.93 -6.64 -13.87
C ASN A 499 -34.77 -7.43 -12.86
N LYS A 500 -36.04 -7.06 -12.73
CA LYS A 500 -36.98 -7.71 -11.80
C LYS A 500 -37.49 -9.08 -12.27
N ASN A 501 -37.32 -9.40 -13.55
CA ASN A 501 -37.97 -10.51 -14.24
C ASN A 501 -37.00 -11.60 -14.75
N ALA A 502 -35.71 -11.48 -14.45
CA ALA A 502 -34.67 -12.43 -14.85
C ALA A 502 -33.47 -12.38 -13.91
N VAL A 503 -32.54 -13.33 -14.07
CA VAL A 503 -31.17 -13.19 -13.54
C VAL A 503 -30.53 -11.92 -14.12
N VAL A 504 -29.79 -11.15 -13.31
CA VAL A 504 -29.14 -9.94 -13.84
C VAL A 504 -27.92 -10.34 -14.69
N ILE A 505 -26.98 -11.09 -14.12
CA ILE A 505 -25.79 -11.57 -14.84
C ILE A 505 -25.74 -13.10 -14.83
N GLY A 506 -25.79 -13.70 -16.02
CA GLY A 506 -25.64 -15.15 -16.20
C GLY A 506 -24.30 -15.50 -16.85
N VAL A 507 -23.54 -16.42 -16.25
CA VAL A 507 -22.13 -16.66 -16.61
C VAL A 507 -21.88 -18.13 -16.98
N TYR A 508 -21.39 -18.37 -18.21
CA TYR A 508 -20.71 -19.61 -18.63
C TYR A 508 -19.23 -19.40 -18.97
N GLY A 509 -18.83 -18.16 -19.25
CA GLY A 509 -17.44 -17.77 -19.48
C GLY A 509 -16.78 -17.26 -18.21
N LYS A 510 -16.14 -16.09 -18.32
CA LYS A 510 -15.47 -15.41 -17.22
C LYS A 510 -16.06 -14.03 -16.97
N LEU A 511 -16.28 -13.71 -15.70
CA LEU A 511 -16.73 -12.41 -15.23
C LEU A 511 -15.76 -11.89 -14.16
N THR A 512 -15.37 -10.62 -14.28
CA THR A 512 -14.71 -9.87 -13.21
C THR A 512 -15.60 -8.70 -12.82
N VAL A 513 -15.87 -8.53 -11.53
CA VAL A 513 -16.66 -7.41 -10.99
C VAL A 513 -15.79 -6.54 -10.09
N GLU A 514 -15.64 -5.27 -10.46
CA GLU A 514 -14.82 -4.29 -9.73
C GLU A 514 -15.67 -3.21 -9.05
N GLY A 515 -16.92 -3.01 -9.47
CA GLY A 515 -17.82 -2.00 -8.91
C GLY A 515 -19.24 -2.07 -9.46
N GLY A 516 -20.12 -1.18 -8.99
CA GLY A 516 -21.52 -1.10 -9.40
C GLY A 516 -22.50 -1.84 -8.47
N THR A 517 -23.80 -1.62 -8.68
CA THR A 517 -24.89 -2.21 -7.89
C THR A 517 -25.75 -3.16 -8.74
N TYR A 518 -26.03 -4.36 -8.23
CA TYR A 518 -26.74 -5.42 -8.97
C TYR A 518 -28.01 -5.86 -8.23
N THR A 519 -29.16 -5.72 -8.89
CA THR A 519 -30.47 -5.96 -8.28
C THR A 519 -31.39 -6.78 -9.17
N SER A 520 -31.81 -7.94 -8.67
CA SER A 520 -32.84 -8.79 -9.27
C SER A 520 -34.17 -8.72 -8.52
N GLY A 521 -35.24 -9.24 -9.13
CA GLY A 521 -36.49 -9.52 -8.40
C GLY A 521 -36.34 -10.70 -7.44
N GLU A 522 -37.29 -10.85 -6.51
CA GLU A 522 -37.26 -11.84 -5.42
C GLU A 522 -37.14 -13.31 -5.89
N GLU A 523 -37.67 -13.64 -7.07
CA GLU A 523 -37.61 -15.00 -7.65
C GLU A 523 -36.30 -15.29 -8.40
N TYR A 524 -35.41 -14.30 -8.50
CA TYR A 524 -34.18 -14.36 -9.29
C TYR A 524 -32.96 -13.94 -8.47
N THR A 525 -31.79 -13.99 -9.10
CA THR A 525 -30.49 -13.67 -8.50
C THR A 525 -29.78 -12.56 -9.28
N ALA A 526 -28.97 -11.77 -8.58
CA ALA A 526 -28.12 -10.76 -9.20
C ALA A 526 -27.02 -11.38 -10.07
N LEU A 527 -26.55 -12.57 -9.72
CA LEU A 527 -25.50 -13.27 -10.45
C LEU A 527 -25.70 -14.77 -10.38
N TYR A 528 -25.61 -15.45 -11.53
CA TYR A 528 -25.58 -16.90 -11.58
C TYR A 528 -24.41 -17.42 -12.41
N ASN A 529 -23.43 -18.05 -11.74
CA ASN A 529 -22.47 -18.94 -12.40
C ASN A 529 -23.14 -20.26 -12.79
N PHE A 530 -23.44 -20.43 -14.06
CA PHE A 530 -24.06 -21.65 -14.57
C PHE A 530 -23.07 -22.81 -14.67
N TYR A 531 -23.61 -24.02 -14.65
CA TYR A 531 -22.87 -25.26 -14.90
C TYR A 531 -23.47 -25.99 -16.10
N TYR A 532 -22.63 -26.47 -17.00
CA TYR A 532 -23.04 -27.37 -18.09
C TYR A 532 -22.38 -28.74 -17.96
N ASN A 533 -21.06 -28.78 -17.79
CA ASN A 533 -20.29 -30.00 -17.57
C ASN A 533 -18.97 -29.68 -16.83
N GLY A 534 -18.14 -30.69 -16.53
CA GLY A 534 -16.89 -30.51 -15.80
C GLY A 534 -15.83 -29.63 -16.48
N GLU A 535 -16.04 -29.21 -17.74
CA GLU A 535 -15.16 -28.32 -18.51
C GLU A 535 -15.84 -26.99 -18.88
N THR A 536 -17.14 -26.83 -18.63
CA THR A 536 -17.93 -25.66 -19.01
C THR A 536 -18.81 -25.23 -17.85
N TYR A 537 -18.40 -24.16 -17.19
CA TYR A 537 -19.07 -23.55 -16.06
C TYR A 537 -18.63 -22.08 -15.93
N GLY A 538 -19.46 -21.26 -15.31
CA GLY A 538 -19.13 -19.86 -15.04
C GLY A 538 -17.98 -19.73 -14.06
N THR A 539 -17.08 -18.79 -14.35
CA THR A 539 -16.01 -18.38 -13.46
C THR A 539 -16.17 -16.89 -13.17
N THR A 540 -16.29 -16.54 -11.89
CA THR A 540 -16.47 -15.15 -11.47
C THR A 540 -15.42 -14.78 -10.44
N GLU A 541 -14.75 -13.66 -10.66
CA GLU A 541 -13.92 -12.96 -9.69
C GLU A 541 -14.63 -11.67 -9.26
N VAL A 542 -14.88 -11.50 -7.96
CA VAL A 542 -15.45 -10.27 -7.40
C VAL A 542 -14.38 -9.56 -6.56
N LYS A 543 -14.03 -8.35 -6.97
CA LYS A 543 -13.11 -7.44 -6.27
C LYS A 543 -13.87 -6.29 -5.59
N GLY A 544 -15.09 -6.00 -6.03
CA GLY A 544 -15.93 -4.93 -5.51
C GLY A 544 -17.38 -5.05 -5.98
N GLY A 545 -18.19 -4.01 -5.70
CA GLY A 545 -19.60 -3.95 -6.07
C GLY A 545 -20.57 -4.38 -4.96
N THR A 546 -21.86 -4.11 -5.18
CA THR A 546 -22.95 -4.37 -4.22
C THR A 546 -24.03 -5.24 -4.85
N PHE A 547 -24.20 -6.45 -4.35
CA PHE A 547 -25.23 -7.40 -4.76
C PHE A 547 -26.39 -7.35 -3.76
N THR A 548 -27.43 -6.58 -4.09
CA THR A 548 -28.59 -6.39 -3.19
C THR A 548 -29.54 -7.58 -3.18
N SER A 549 -29.40 -8.49 -4.14
CA SER A 549 -30.14 -9.74 -4.25
C SER A 549 -29.15 -10.91 -4.14
N SER A 550 -29.65 -12.12 -3.90
CA SER A 550 -28.80 -13.32 -3.77
C SER A 550 -27.86 -13.51 -4.96
N VAL A 551 -26.75 -14.22 -4.74
CA VAL A 551 -25.80 -14.70 -5.76
C VAL A 551 -25.82 -16.23 -5.77
N TRP A 552 -26.00 -16.85 -6.93
CA TRP A 552 -26.00 -18.30 -7.10
C TRP A 552 -24.73 -18.78 -7.78
N ASN A 553 -24.10 -19.81 -7.23
CA ASN A 553 -22.87 -20.36 -7.76
C ASN A 553 -22.97 -21.86 -8.00
N SER A 554 -22.96 -22.27 -9.28
CA SER A 554 -22.73 -23.65 -9.73
C SER A 554 -21.40 -23.78 -10.48
N GLY A 555 -20.53 -22.77 -10.43
CA GLY A 555 -19.23 -22.76 -11.08
C GLY A 555 -18.12 -22.45 -10.09
N LYS A 556 -17.25 -21.50 -10.42
CA LYS A 556 -16.24 -20.98 -9.50
C LYS A 556 -16.51 -19.53 -9.17
N LEU A 557 -16.46 -19.18 -7.89
CA LEU A 557 -16.66 -17.84 -7.39
C LEU A 557 -15.53 -17.50 -6.40
N ASP A 558 -14.67 -16.59 -6.82
CA ASP A 558 -13.57 -16.06 -6.01
C ASP A 558 -13.92 -14.62 -5.60
N ILE A 559 -13.97 -14.37 -4.29
CA ILE A 559 -14.38 -13.09 -3.71
C ILE A 559 -13.22 -12.49 -2.91
N SER A 560 -12.84 -11.28 -3.27
CA SER A 560 -11.78 -10.46 -2.63
C SER A 560 -12.26 -9.06 -2.25
N GLY A 561 -13.55 -8.80 -2.42
CA GLY A 561 -14.23 -7.58 -1.98
C GLY A 561 -15.69 -7.58 -2.40
N GLY A 562 -16.42 -6.53 -2.01
CA GLY A 562 -17.83 -6.33 -2.33
C GLY A 562 -18.80 -6.65 -1.19
N ILE A 563 -20.07 -6.31 -1.40
CA ILE A 563 -21.17 -6.44 -0.44
C ILE A 563 -22.22 -7.39 -1.01
N PHE A 564 -22.65 -8.38 -0.23
CA PHE A 564 -23.56 -9.43 -0.67
C PHE A 564 -24.77 -9.52 0.27
N ALA A 565 -25.95 -9.67 -0.32
CA ALA A 565 -27.14 -10.09 0.40
C ALA A 565 -26.98 -11.56 0.81
N ASP A 566 -27.21 -12.51 -0.09
CA ASP A 566 -27.06 -13.95 0.18
C ASP A 566 -26.15 -14.60 -0.85
N ILE A 567 -25.47 -15.68 -0.48
CA ILE A 567 -24.65 -16.50 -1.39
C ILE A 567 -25.12 -17.95 -1.32
N ASP A 568 -25.63 -18.49 -2.42
CA ASP A 568 -25.99 -19.90 -2.57
C ASP A 568 -24.90 -20.62 -3.37
N ASN A 569 -24.18 -21.53 -2.71
CA ASN A 569 -23.03 -22.20 -3.27
C ASN A 569 -23.23 -23.71 -3.43
N SER A 570 -23.30 -24.15 -4.69
CA SER A 570 -23.17 -25.55 -5.13
C SER A 570 -21.82 -25.79 -5.84
N GLY A 571 -21.17 -24.73 -6.31
CA GLY A 571 -19.86 -24.75 -6.96
C GLY A 571 -18.69 -24.73 -5.98
N GLN A 572 -17.59 -24.12 -6.40
CA GLN A 572 -16.44 -23.80 -5.57
C GLN A 572 -16.51 -22.31 -5.16
N LEU A 573 -16.41 -22.04 -3.87
CA LEU A 573 -16.42 -20.69 -3.31
C LEU A 573 -15.13 -20.42 -2.51
N VAL A 574 -14.44 -19.34 -2.85
CA VAL A 574 -13.30 -18.82 -2.09
C VAL A 574 -13.59 -17.39 -1.68
N ILE A 575 -13.42 -17.06 -0.41
CA ILE A 575 -13.57 -15.70 0.11
C ILE A 575 -12.29 -15.30 0.85
N THR A 576 -11.65 -14.25 0.38
CA THR A 576 -10.49 -13.61 1.02
C THR A 576 -10.87 -12.33 1.73
N ASP A 577 -11.83 -11.59 1.18
CA ASP A 577 -12.50 -10.47 1.85
C ASP A 577 -13.90 -10.25 1.23
N ALA A 578 -14.87 -9.86 2.04
CA ALA A 578 -16.26 -9.57 1.64
C ALA A 578 -17.05 -8.99 2.81
N VAL A 579 -18.17 -8.33 2.52
CA VAL A 579 -19.25 -8.10 3.50
C VAL A 579 -20.47 -8.90 3.10
N VAL A 580 -20.82 -9.94 3.85
CA VAL A 580 -22.01 -10.76 3.62
C VAL A 580 -23.07 -10.42 4.66
N ASN A 581 -24.11 -9.71 4.24
CA ASN A 581 -25.18 -9.21 5.11
C ASN A 581 -26.27 -10.25 5.39
N GLY A 582 -26.38 -11.30 4.58
CA GLY A 582 -27.32 -12.41 4.72
C GLY A 582 -26.61 -13.74 4.94
N GLU A 583 -27.14 -14.80 4.35
CA GLU A 583 -26.70 -16.18 4.60
C GLU A 583 -25.77 -16.72 3.48
N ILE A 584 -24.78 -17.52 3.88
CA ILE A 584 -24.06 -18.41 2.97
C ILE A 584 -24.74 -19.78 3.04
N ILE A 585 -25.42 -20.16 1.97
CA ILE A 585 -26.13 -21.42 1.84
C ILE A 585 -25.20 -22.43 1.17
N ALA A 586 -24.66 -23.36 1.95
CA ALA A 586 -23.80 -24.43 1.45
C ALA A 586 -24.63 -25.61 0.92
N LYS A 587 -24.45 -25.96 -0.37
CA LYS A 587 -25.03 -27.16 -1.00
C LYS A 587 -23.97 -28.24 -1.21
N ASP A 588 -24.40 -29.47 -1.46
CA ASP A 588 -23.55 -30.65 -1.64
C ASP A 588 -22.86 -30.74 -3.01
N GLY A 589 -23.00 -29.71 -3.85
CA GLY A 589 -22.52 -29.67 -5.22
C GLY A 589 -23.27 -30.54 -6.21
N SER A 590 -24.52 -30.88 -5.91
CA SER A 590 -25.41 -31.59 -6.83
C SER A 590 -25.73 -30.80 -8.11
N ASP A 591 -25.65 -29.46 -8.09
CA ASP A 591 -25.86 -28.63 -9.28
C ASP A 591 -24.62 -28.56 -10.19
N ALA A 592 -23.44 -28.96 -9.69
CA ALA A 592 -22.16 -28.97 -10.41
C ALA A 592 -21.44 -30.33 -10.29
N PRO A 593 -22.07 -31.46 -10.67
CA PRO A 593 -21.67 -32.79 -10.22
C PRO A 593 -20.28 -33.26 -10.68
N ALA A 594 -19.75 -32.74 -11.79
CA ALA A 594 -18.42 -33.06 -12.29
C ALA A 594 -17.40 -31.92 -12.14
N LEU A 595 -17.74 -30.85 -11.41
CA LEU A 595 -16.79 -29.80 -11.06
C LEU A 595 -15.86 -30.27 -9.94
N GLU A 596 -14.55 -30.07 -10.13
CA GLU A 596 -13.56 -30.27 -9.07
C GLU A 596 -13.73 -29.20 -7.99
N GLY A 597 -13.78 -29.61 -6.72
CA GLY A 597 -14.03 -28.68 -5.61
C GLY A 597 -15.50 -28.22 -5.48
N LYS A 598 -16.45 -28.90 -6.12
CA LYS A 598 -17.89 -28.60 -5.94
C LYS A 598 -18.33 -28.68 -4.46
N GLY A 599 -19.28 -27.85 -4.07
CA GLY A 599 -19.77 -27.72 -2.70
C GLY A 599 -18.72 -27.27 -1.68
N THR A 600 -17.52 -26.87 -2.11
CA THR A 600 -16.46 -26.42 -1.19
C THR A 600 -16.56 -24.92 -0.93
N ILE A 601 -16.20 -24.54 0.30
CA ILE A 601 -16.11 -23.16 0.78
C ILE A 601 -14.75 -23.03 1.47
N ALA A 602 -13.99 -21.99 1.12
CA ALA A 602 -12.73 -21.65 1.78
C ALA A 602 -12.69 -20.15 2.10
N ILE A 603 -12.77 -19.81 3.39
CA ILE A 603 -12.83 -18.44 3.88
C ILE A 603 -11.56 -18.08 4.64
N SER A 604 -10.94 -16.95 4.32
CA SER A 604 -9.69 -16.46 4.94
C SER A 604 -9.74 -14.99 5.37
N GLY A 605 -10.93 -14.39 5.37
CA GLY A 605 -11.15 -13.01 5.80
C GLY A 605 -12.61 -12.60 5.60
N GLY A 606 -12.92 -11.32 5.81
CA GLY A 606 -14.27 -10.76 5.59
C GLY A 606 -15.13 -10.58 6.85
N LYS A 607 -16.32 -10.01 6.63
CA LYS A 607 -17.35 -9.67 7.63
C LYS A 607 -18.66 -10.39 7.29
N TYR A 608 -19.25 -11.04 8.29
CA TYR A 608 -20.43 -11.88 8.12
C TYR A 608 -21.50 -11.55 9.15
N ALA A 609 -22.73 -11.28 8.70
CA ALA A 609 -23.84 -11.02 9.62
C ALA A 609 -24.20 -12.24 10.47
N ASN A 610 -23.85 -13.44 10.00
CA ASN A 610 -24.08 -14.73 10.66
C ASN A 610 -22.75 -15.39 11.02
N ALA A 611 -22.79 -16.25 12.04
CA ALA A 611 -21.61 -17.00 12.48
C ALA A 611 -21.09 -17.92 11.36
N VAL A 612 -19.78 -17.94 11.15
CA VAL A 612 -19.12 -18.75 10.13
C VAL A 612 -18.76 -20.13 10.70
N GLU A 613 -19.04 -21.19 9.97
CA GLU A 613 -18.63 -22.53 10.38
C GLU A 613 -17.10 -22.69 10.29
N LYS A 614 -16.47 -23.23 11.34
CA LYS A 614 -15.02 -23.52 11.33
C LYS A 614 -14.60 -24.41 10.15
N ALA A 615 -15.49 -25.30 9.70
CA ALA A 615 -15.22 -26.19 8.55
C ALA A 615 -15.13 -25.44 7.21
N TRP A 616 -15.61 -24.20 7.13
CA TRP A 616 -15.52 -23.35 5.93
C TRP A 616 -14.29 -22.46 5.93
N CYS A 617 -13.59 -22.34 7.06
CA CYS A 617 -12.37 -21.55 7.15
C CYS A 617 -11.22 -22.27 6.42
N ALA A 618 -10.43 -21.51 5.68
CA ALA A 618 -9.21 -22.00 5.06
C ALA A 618 -8.20 -22.46 6.12
N GLU A 619 -7.21 -23.25 5.71
CA GLU A 619 -6.15 -23.72 6.63
C GLU A 619 -5.42 -22.53 7.28
N GLY A 620 -5.27 -22.59 8.61
CA GLY A 620 -4.68 -21.51 9.38
C GLY A 620 -5.65 -20.36 9.69
N TYR A 621 -6.96 -20.52 9.46
CA TYR A 621 -7.96 -19.52 9.82
C TYR A 621 -9.05 -20.10 10.73
N VAL A 622 -9.62 -19.25 11.58
CA VAL A 622 -10.71 -19.58 12.50
C VAL A 622 -11.78 -18.47 12.49
N PRO A 623 -13.05 -18.83 12.69
CA PRO A 623 -14.10 -17.83 12.85
C PRO A 623 -14.02 -17.18 14.23
N SER A 624 -14.44 -15.92 14.33
CA SER A 624 -14.61 -15.24 15.62
C SER A 624 -15.75 -15.88 16.42
N ASP A 625 -15.56 -16.00 17.74
CA ASP A 625 -16.59 -16.56 18.64
C ASP A 625 -17.79 -15.63 18.81
N GLU A 626 -17.57 -14.32 18.68
CA GLU A 626 -18.59 -13.28 18.84
C GLU A 626 -18.56 -12.29 17.67
N ALA A 627 -19.69 -11.61 17.48
CA ALA A 627 -19.81 -10.54 16.51
C ALA A 627 -19.33 -9.20 17.10
N VAL A 628 -18.53 -8.47 16.34
CA VAL A 628 -18.07 -7.11 16.66
C VAL A 628 -18.66 -6.16 15.62
N ASP A 629 -19.29 -5.09 16.08
CA ASP A 629 -20.02 -4.12 15.23
C ASP A 629 -21.11 -4.78 14.33
N GLY A 630 -21.73 -5.84 14.84
CA GLY A 630 -22.78 -6.58 14.14
C GLY A 630 -22.27 -7.66 13.16
N TYR A 631 -20.96 -7.88 13.07
CA TYR A 631 -20.37 -8.87 12.16
C TYR A 631 -19.44 -9.86 12.86
N TYR A 632 -19.55 -11.13 12.50
CA TYR A 632 -18.52 -12.15 12.71
C TYR A 632 -17.39 -11.96 11.69
N ARG A 633 -16.20 -12.45 12.04
CA ARG A 633 -14.98 -12.32 11.22
C ARG A 633 -14.31 -13.68 11.09
N VAL A 634 -13.47 -13.82 10.08
CA VAL A 634 -12.54 -14.94 9.97
C VAL A 634 -11.13 -14.37 10.04
N GLU A 635 -10.34 -14.87 10.98
CA GLU A 635 -9.01 -14.36 11.31
C GLU A 635 -8.00 -15.51 11.30
N THR A 636 -6.72 -15.18 11.27
CA THR A 636 -5.66 -16.19 11.38
C THR A 636 -5.78 -16.95 12.69
N ASP A 637 -5.66 -18.27 12.65
CA ASP A 637 -5.67 -19.13 13.83
C ASP A 637 -4.43 -18.81 14.69
N PRO A 638 -4.62 -18.19 15.86
CA PRO A 638 -3.49 -17.82 16.70
C PRO A 638 -2.70 -19.06 17.16
N ALA A 639 -3.31 -20.25 17.22
CA ALA A 639 -2.60 -21.48 17.57
C ALA A 639 -1.61 -21.96 16.49
N VAL A 640 -1.80 -21.55 15.23
CA VAL A 640 -0.93 -21.92 14.11
C VAL A 640 0.22 -20.92 13.96
N TYR A 641 -0.08 -19.62 14.09
CA TYR A 641 0.90 -18.57 13.80
C TYR A 641 1.73 -18.12 15.00
N SER A 642 1.27 -18.39 16.22
CA SER A 642 1.98 -17.97 17.43
C SER A 642 3.17 -18.85 17.75
N GLU A 643 4.24 -18.24 18.25
CA GLU A 643 5.41 -18.96 18.75
C GLU A 643 5.17 -19.50 20.16
N ALA A 644 4.38 -18.81 20.98
CA ALA A 644 4.19 -19.17 22.38
C ALA A 644 2.77 -18.88 22.89
N VAL A 645 2.41 -19.50 24.02
CA VAL A 645 1.15 -19.27 24.73
C VAL A 645 1.38 -19.18 26.23
N ILE A 646 0.60 -18.33 26.91
CA ILE A 646 0.49 -18.27 28.37
C ILE A 646 -0.97 -18.43 28.75
N GLY A 647 -1.33 -19.58 29.35
CA GLY A 647 -2.73 -19.90 29.62
C GLY A 647 -3.52 -20.04 28.32
N GLU A 648 -4.45 -19.11 28.07
CA GLU A 648 -5.28 -19.05 26.84
C GLU A 648 -4.87 -17.88 25.92
N THR A 649 -3.82 -17.13 26.27
CA THR A 649 -3.33 -15.98 25.50
C THR A 649 -2.14 -16.39 24.63
N TYR A 650 -2.28 -16.23 23.32
CA TYR A 650 -1.27 -16.54 22.32
C TYR A 650 -0.41 -15.31 21.99
N TYR A 651 0.87 -15.53 21.69
CA TYR A 651 1.84 -14.49 21.40
C TYR A 651 2.55 -14.78 20.08
N ALA A 652 2.60 -13.78 19.21
CA ALA A 652 3.23 -13.91 17.90
C ALA A 652 4.70 -14.31 18.02
N THR A 653 5.40 -13.79 19.03
CA THR A 653 6.82 -14.09 19.28
C THR A 653 7.07 -14.63 20.69
N ILE A 654 8.10 -15.47 20.84
CA ILE A 654 8.56 -15.94 22.15
C ILE A 654 9.04 -14.79 23.04
N ASP A 655 9.63 -13.75 22.47
CA ASP A 655 10.14 -12.59 23.20
C ASP A 655 9.02 -11.77 23.85
N GLU A 656 7.92 -11.54 23.12
CA GLU A 656 6.73 -10.87 23.65
C GLU A 656 6.10 -11.66 24.80
N ALA A 657 6.01 -12.99 24.65
CA ALA A 657 5.50 -13.87 25.70
C ALA A 657 6.38 -13.78 26.96
N ILE A 658 7.70 -13.89 26.82
CA ILE A 658 8.64 -13.78 27.95
C ILE A 658 8.55 -12.39 28.60
N GLY A 659 8.44 -11.31 27.81
CA GLY A 659 8.31 -9.95 28.30
C GLY A 659 7.01 -9.68 29.07
N THR A 660 5.93 -10.36 28.70
CA THR A 660 4.60 -10.21 29.33
C THR A 660 4.40 -11.12 30.54
N ALA A 661 5.12 -12.25 30.61
CA ALA A 661 4.99 -13.25 31.64
C ALA A 661 5.22 -12.70 33.06
N LYS A 662 4.34 -13.09 33.98
CA LYS A 662 4.35 -12.72 35.39
C LYS A 662 4.72 -13.93 36.25
N SER A 663 5.13 -13.67 37.50
CA SER A 663 5.41 -14.73 38.46
C SER A 663 4.22 -15.68 38.61
N GLY A 664 4.42 -16.97 38.33
CA GLY A 664 3.39 -18.02 38.31
C GLY A 664 3.03 -18.49 36.90
N ASP A 665 3.36 -17.70 35.87
CA ASP A 665 3.05 -18.02 34.49
C ASP A 665 3.97 -19.12 33.94
N THR A 666 3.42 -19.89 33.00
CA THR A 666 4.18 -20.81 32.16
C THR A 666 4.09 -20.35 30.72
N VAL A 667 5.22 -19.97 30.14
CA VAL A 667 5.36 -19.67 28.71
C VAL A 667 5.59 -20.99 28.00
N VAL A 668 4.64 -21.45 27.20
CA VAL A 668 4.73 -22.72 26.47
C VAL A 668 5.06 -22.42 25.01
N LEU A 669 6.15 -23.00 24.51
CA LEU A 669 6.57 -22.88 23.13
C LEU A 669 5.72 -23.79 22.23
N LEU A 670 5.18 -23.25 21.14
CA LEU A 670 4.26 -23.94 20.23
C LEU A 670 4.96 -24.50 18.99
N LYS A 671 6.06 -23.88 18.57
CA LYS A 671 6.88 -24.28 17.40
C LYS A 671 8.33 -23.88 17.59
N ASP A 672 9.21 -24.43 16.78
CA ASP A 672 10.62 -24.01 16.74
C ASP A 672 10.71 -22.50 16.49
N SER A 673 11.48 -21.80 17.32
CA SER A 673 11.51 -20.33 17.35
C SER A 673 12.93 -19.80 17.54
N VAL A 674 13.18 -18.60 17.01
CA VAL A 674 14.45 -17.88 17.16
C VAL A 674 14.14 -16.57 17.87
N SER A 675 14.74 -16.35 19.04
CA SER A 675 14.60 -15.08 19.74
C SER A 675 15.33 -13.98 18.97
N ALA A 676 14.68 -12.83 18.79
CA ALA A 676 15.28 -11.61 18.24
C ALA A 676 16.20 -10.93 19.27
N ASN A 677 16.03 -11.24 20.55
CA ASN A 677 16.86 -10.70 21.61
C ASN A 677 18.22 -11.39 21.66
N ARG A 678 19.28 -10.56 21.70
CA ARG A 678 20.65 -11.05 21.91
C ARG A 678 20.79 -11.77 23.26
N LEU A 679 20.09 -11.29 24.29
CA LEU A 679 20.02 -11.90 25.62
C LEU A 679 18.57 -12.22 25.96
N ILE A 680 18.27 -13.50 26.18
CA ILE A 680 16.98 -13.92 26.73
C ILE A 680 17.10 -13.89 28.26
N ALA A 681 16.28 -13.07 28.93
CA ALA A 681 16.23 -12.98 30.38
C ALA A 681 14.84 -13.36 30.89
N VAL A 682 14.76 -14.43 31.68
CA VAL A 682 13.51 -14.89 32.29
C VAL A 682 13.57 -14.67 33.80
N TYR A 683 12.59 -13.95 34.34
CA TYR A 683 12.59 -13.44 35.71
C TYR A 683 11.73 -14.27 36.67
N SER A 684 11.90 -13.96 37.96
CA SER A 684 11.48 -14.80 39.07
C SER A 684 10.02 -15.25 38.99
N GLY A 685 9.81 -16.56 39.16
CA GLY A 685 8.50 -17.19 39.19
C GLY A 685 7.90 -17.58 37.84
N VAL A 686 8.55 -17.24 36.72
CA VAL A 686 8.14 -17.69 35.38
C VAL A 686 8.75 -19.06 35.06
N THR A 687 7.99 -19.91 34.37
CA THR A 687 8.49 -21.16 33.78
C THR A 687 8.47 -21.06 32.25
N LEU A 688 9.60 -21.27 31.58
CA LEU A 688 9.66 -21.47 30.13
C LEU A 688 9.59 -22.96 29.82
N ASP A 689 8.56 -23.40 29.11
CA ASP A 689 8.38 -24.78 28.68
C ASP A 689 8.63 -24.90 27.18
N LEU A 690 9.72 -25.58 26.80
CA LEU A 690 10.06 -25.83 25.41
C LEU A 690 9.06 -26.75 24.71
N ASN A 691 8.31 -27.55 25.47
CA ASN A 691 7.23 -28.41 24.95
C ASN A 691 7.61 -29.22 23.70
N GLY A 692 8.84 -29.72 23.65
CA GLY A 692 9.35 -30.55 22.55
C GLY A 692 9.96 -29.77 21.37
N ASN A 693 9.89 -28.44 21.36
CA ASN A 693 10.36 -27.56 20.29
C ASN A 693 11.78 -26.99 20.57
N GLU A 694 12.42 -26.48 19.52
CA GLU A 694 13.71 -25.78 19.56
C GLU A 694 13.52 -24.27 19.84
N LEU A 695 14.25 -23.73 20.82
CA LEU A 695 14.43 -22.29 20.99
C LEU A 695 15.89 -21.93 20.72
N THR A 696 16.12 -21.10 19.70
CA THR A 696 17.45 -20.60 19.35
C THR A 696 17.70 -19.23 19.95
N ALA A 697 18.85 -19.08 20.60
CA ALA A 697 19.34 -17.81 21.14
C ALA A 697 20.75 -17.50 20.59
N GLU A 698 20.97 -16.26 20.13
CA GLU A 698 22.23 -15.87 19.49
C GLU A 698 23.39 -15.81 20.49
N HIS A 699 23.18 -15.25 21.70
CA HIS A 699 24.25 -15.11 22.69
C HIS A 699 23.98 -15.91 23.96
N ALA A 700 23.20 -15.36 24.90
CA ALA A 700 23.05 -15.93 26.23
C ALA A 700 21.59 -16.01 26.67
N VAL A 701 21.32 -16.98 27.53
CA VAL A 701 20.00 -17.21 28.12
C VAL A 701 20.17 -17.29 29.63
N ALA A 702 19.53 -16.37 30.35
CA ALA A 702 19.64 -16.24 31.79
C ALA A 702 18.28 -16.41 32.46
N PHE A 703 18.22 -17.32 33.42
CA PHE A 703 17.05 -17.49 34.30
C PHE A 703 17.43 -16.97 35.68
N SER A 704 16.71 -15.92 36.13
CA SER A 704 16.87 -15.36 37.47
C SER A 704 15.63 -15.59 38.33
N GLY A 705 15.71 -16.54 39.26
CA GLY A 705 14.55 -17.01 40.04
C GLY A 705 13.51 -17.76 39.21
N ALA A 706 13.86 -18.15 37.98
CA ALA A 706 12.96 -18.73 36.98
C ALA A 706 13.34 -20.17 36.64
N HIS A 707 12.44 -20.85 35.92
CA HIS A 707 12.64 -22.24 35.50
C HIS A 707 12.55 -22.40 33.99
N ILE A 708 13.29 -23.38 33.47
CA ILE A 708 13.14 -23.87 32.10
C ILE A 708 12.89 -25.38 32.13
N VAL A 709 11.94 -25.84 31.36
CA VAL A 709 11.55 -27.24 31.31
C VAL A 709 11.27 -27.64 29.87
N ASP A 710 11.16 -28.94 29.66
CA ASP A 710 10.52 -29.49 28.48
C ASP A 710 9.53 -30.54 28.97
N ASN A 711 8.22 -30.23 28.96
CA ASN A 711 7.19 -31.15 29.43
C ASN A 711 6.59 -32.06 28.36
N SER A 712 7.08 -32.01 27.13
CA SER A 712 6.64 -32.93 26.06
C SER A 712 6.76 -34.40 26.46
N SER A 713 5.96 -35.27 25.84
CA SER A 713 6.04 -36.71 26.09
C SER A 713 7.39 -37.30 25.68
N GLU A 714 7.91 -36.83 24.53
CA GLU A 714 9.15 -37.33 23.92
C GLU A 714 10.42 -36.69 24.50
N ARG A 715 10.28 -35.58 25.23
CA ARG A 715 11.40 -34.81 25.81
C ARG A 715 12.40 -34.35 24.74
N THR A 716 11.90 -33.85 23.62
CA THR A 716 12.72 -33.44 22.45
C THR A 716 13.12 -31.97 22.46
N GLY A 717 12.66 -31.18 23.43
CA GLY A 717 12.89 -29.75 23.49
C GLY A 717 14.37 -29.42 23.61
N LEU A 718 14.81 -28.45 22.80
CA LEU A 718 16.20 -28.04 22.67
C LEU A 718 16.32 -26.54 22.91
N LEU A 719 17.13 -26.14 23.90
CA LEU A 719 17.60 -24.76 23.98
C LEU A 719 18.94 -24.66 23.23
N LYS A 720 18.90 -24.13 22.01
CA LYS A 720 20.07 -23.98 21.15
C LYS A 720 20.79 -22.68 21.47
N VAL A 721 21.87 -22.82 22.23
CA VAL A 721 22.71 -21.74 22.71
C VAL A 721 24.11 -22.31 22.95
N ALA A 722 25.13 -21.50 22.66
CA ALA A 722 26.52 -21.94 22.83
C ALA A 722 26.79 -22.43 24.26
N LYS A 723 27.65 -23.45 24.36
CA LYS A 723 28.04 -24.03 25.65
C LYS A 723 28.59 -22.96 26.59
N GLY A 724 28.08 -22.93 27.83
CA GLY A 724 28.46 -21.97 28.87
C GLY A 724 27.62 -20.69 28.87
N ASN A 725 26.76 -20.49 27.88
CA ASN A 725 25.91 -19.30 27.78
C ASN A 725 24.48 -19.51 28.33
N LEU A 726 24.19 -20.66 28.93
CA LEU A 726 23.00 -20.87 29.75
C LEU A 726 23.34 -20.61 31.22
N ILE A 727 22.67 -19.63 31.83
CA ILE A 727 22.86 -19.22 33.22
C ILE A 727 21.59 -19.54 34.02
N LEU A 728 21.75 -20.33 35.09
CA LEU A 728 20.68 -20.65 36.03
C LEU A 728 21.14 -20.23 37.44
N ASP A 729 20.48 -19.24 38.05
CA ASP A 729 20.83 -18.77 39.40
C ASP A 729 20.18 -19.58 40.53
N ILE A 730 19.17 -20.39 40.20
CA ILE A 730 18.49 -21.32 41.09
C ILE A 730 18.47 -22.74 40.51
N ASN A 731 18.20 -23.71 41.39
CA ASN A 731 18.00 -25.08 40.96
C ASN A 731 16.76 -25.19 40.06
N ASN A 732 16.98 -25.69 38.85
CA ASN A 732 15.93 -25.87 37.88
C ASN A 732 15.19 -27.20 38.07
N ALA A 733 13.90 -27.26 37.70
CA ALA A 733 13.07 -28.45 37.88
C ALA A 733 13.55 -29.65 37.03
N MET A 734 14.21 -29.37 35.91
CA MET A 734 14.87 -30.35 35.06
C MET A 734 16.34 -30.01 34.90
N MET A 735 17.17 -31.05 34.80
CA MET A 735 18.60 -30.87 34.62
C MET A 735 18.89 -30.52 33.15
N PRO A 736 19.53 -29.37 32.87
CA PRO A 736 20.09 -29.10 31.56
C PRO A 736 21.29 -30.02 31.30
N VAL A 737 21.33 -30.62 30.12
CA VAL A 737 22.44 -31.46 29.66
C VAL A 737 22.84 -30.95 28.29
N TYR A 738 24.12 -30.59 28.12
CA TYR A 738 24.61 -30.15 26.83
C TYR A 738 24.63 -31.35 25.86
N ASN A 739 24.10 -31.19 24.66
CA ASN A 739 23.96 -32.26 23.67
C ASN A 739 25.29 -32.62 22.96
N GLY A 740 26.34 -31.83 23.18
CA GLY A 740 27.66 -32.01 22.55
C GLY A 740 27.78 -31.40 21.15
N VAL A 741 26.74 -30.71 20.67
CA VAL A 741 26.69 -30.03 19.37
C VAL A 741 26.53 -28.53 19.60
N ASP A 742 25.34 -28.08 19.96
CA ASP A 742 24.93 -26.67 19.89
C ASP A 742 23.83 -26.26 20.90
N GLY A 743 23.50 -27.10 21.89
CA GLY A 743 22.46 -26.73 22.84
C GLY A 743 22.26 -27.64 24.04
N TYR A 744 21.28 -27.28 24.85
CA TYR A 744 20.90 -27.96 26.08
C TYR A 744 19.55 -28.66 25.93
N ILE A 745 19.51 -29.94 26.30
CA ILE A 745 18.27 -30.70 26.48
C ILE A 745 17.94 -30.81 27.97
N PHE A 746 16.67 -31.05 28.30
CA PHE A 746 16.20 -31.02 29.69
C PHE A 746 15.67 -32.38 30.13
N THR A 747 16.25 -32.96 31.18
CA THR A 747 15.84 -34.27 31.71
C THR A 747 15.74 -34.28 33.22
N LYS A 748 14.90 -35.17 33.75
CA LYS A 748 14.97 -35.56 35.17
C LYS A 748 16.03 -36.65 35.34
N PHE A 749 16.78 -36.56 36.44
CA PHE A 749 17.66 -37.63 36.89
C PHE A 749 17.02 -38.32 38.09
N VAL A 750 16.82 -39.63 38.01
CA VAL A 750 16.45 -40.44 39.18
C VAL A 750 17.72 -41.05 39.75
N TYR A 751 17.89 -41.04 41.07
CA TYR A 751 19.02 -41.70 41.72
C TYR A 751 18.63 -42.43 42.99
N ALA A 752 19.33 -43.53 43.26
CA ALA A 752 19.23 -44.31 44.49
C ALA A 752 20.59 -44.39 45.18
N LEU A 753 20.58 -44.22 46.51
CA LEU A 753 21.73 -44.43 47.38
C LEU A 753 21.52 -45.70 48.20
N SER A 754 22.52 -46.58 48.25
CA SER A 754 22.52 -47.72 49.17
C SER A 754 23.90 -47.93 49.80
N GLN A 755 23.89 -48.42 51.04
CA GLN A 755 25.08 -48.91 51.75
C GLN A 755 25.09 -50.44 51.75
N ASP A 756 26.27 -51.03 51.53
CA ASP A 756 26.49 -52.47 51.79
C ASP A 756 27.28 -52.63 53.10
N THR A 757 26.59 -53.10 54.15
CA THR A 757 27.17 -53.23 55.50
C THR A 757 27.87 -54.57 55.72
N LYS A 758 28.05 -55.42 54.69
CA LYS A 758 28.68 -56.75 54.83
C LYS A 758 30.22 -56.72 54.90
N TYR A 759 30.87 -55.59 54.63
CA TYR A 759 32.32 -55.44 54.76
C TYR A 759 32.66 -54.77 56.10
N VAL A 760 32.86 -55.57 57.15
CA VAL A 760 33.44 -55.08 58.41
C VAL A 760 34.94 -55.38 58.35
N GLY A 761 35.77 -54.35 58.23
CA GLY A 761 37.22 -54.48 58.31
C GLY A 761 38.02 -53.31 57.74
N GLU A 762 37.60 -52.68 56.65
CA GLU A 762 38.43 -51.66 55.97
C GLU A 762 37.66 -50.49 55.32
N GLY A 763 36.32 -50.42 55.34
CA GLY A 763 35.57 -49.28 54.80
C GLY A 763 34.08 -49.56 54.48
N PHE A 764 33.33 -48.55 53.99
CA PHE A 764 31.94 -48.72 53.50
C PHE A 764 31.82 -48.44 51.99
N LYS A 765 30.78 -49.01 51.35
CA LYS A 765 30.46 -48.84 49.93
C LYS A 765 29.23 -47.96 49.74
N ILE A 766 29.34 -46.91 48.94
CA ILE A 766 28.21 -46.12 48.46
C ILE A 766 27.90 -46.52 47.02
N ASN A 767 26.67 -46.96 46.75
CA ASN A 767 26.18 -47.16 45.39
C ASN A 767 25.31 -45.97 44.96
N ALA A 768 25.64 -45.34 43.84
CA ALA A 768 24.82 -44.33 43.16
C ALA A 768 24.35 -44.87 41.80
N ILE A 769 23.08 -44.66 41.45
CA ILE A 769 22.48 -45.10 40.18
C ILE A 769 21.79 -43.90 39.50
N PRO A 770 22.48 -43.05 38.71
CA PRO A 770 21.81 -42.05 37.87
C PRO A 770 21.03 -42.71 36.70
N ALA A 771 19.70 -42.68 36.73
CA ALA A 771 18.85 -43.03 35.60
C ALA A 771 18.34 -41.72 34.94
N PRO A 772 19.02 -41.22 33.88
CA PRO A 772 18.47 -40.16 33.06
C PRO A 772 17.35 -40.67 32.15
N GLY A 773 16.59 -39.76 31.53
CA GLY A 773 15.62 -40.10 30.50
C GLY A 773 16.25 -40.83 29.29
N LEU A 774 15.43 -41.58 28.55
CA LEU A 774 15.88 -42.42 27.42
C LEU A 774 16.66 -41.62 26.35
N ASN A 775 16.25 -40.39 26.07
CA ASN A 775 16.89 -39.46 25.13
C ASN A 775 18.32 -39.05 25.54
N VAL A 776 18.59 -38.90 26.84
CA VAL A 776 19.91 -38.47 27.35
C VAL A 776 20.85 -39.65 27.52
N VAL A 777 20.32 -40.86 27.68
CA VAL A 777 21.11 -42.09 27.77
C VAL A 777 22.05 -42.26 26.58
N GLU A 778 21.65 -41.88 25.37
CA GLU A 778 22.49 -42.01 24.17
C GLU A 778 23.71 -41.09 24.20
N LEU A 779 23.55 -39.87 24.73
CA LEU A 779 24.66 -38.92 24.91
C LEU A 779 25.75 -39.48 25.84
N PHE A 780 25.35 -40.21 26.89
CA PHE A 780 26.29 -40.86 27.80
C PHE A 780 26.87 -42.17 27.24
N LYS A 781 26.13 -42.89 26.39
CA LYS A 781 26.62 -44.11 25.72
C LYS A 781 27.75 -43.76 24.75
N ASN A 782 27.60 -42.76 23.90
CA ASN A 782 28.55 -42.56 22.81
C ASN A 782 29.88 -41.93 23.25
N GLY A 783 30.09 -41.72 24.55
CA GLY A 783 31.31 -41.08 25.06
C GLY A 783 31.46 -39.65 24.53
N ALA A 784 30.33 -38.97 24.29
CA ALA A 784 30.32 -37.57 23.89
C ALA A 784 31.02 -36.76 25.00
N ALA A 785 32.26 -36.40 24.72
CA ALA A 785 33.18 -35.83 25.69
C ALA A 785 32.88 -34.34 25.90
N ASP A 786 31.62 -33.94 26.13
CA ASP A 786 31.34 -32.55 26.50
C ASP A 786 29.96 -32.21 27.09
N ASN A 787 29.20 -33.18 27.60
CA ASN A 787 27.83 -32.94 28.09
C ASN A 787 27.75 -32.10 29.38
N ASP A 788 28.90 -31.80 29.99
CA ASP A 788 29.10 -30.97 31.19
C ASP A 788 28.28 -31.41 32.42
N VAL A 789 28.05 -32.72 32.54
CA VAL A 789 27.36 -33.32 33.70
C VAL A 789 28.37 -34.01 34.62
N LYS A 790 28.34 -33.65 35.90
CA LYS A 790 29.20 -34.22 36.95
C LYS A 790 28.34 -34.83 38.06
N ILE A 791 28.84 -35.91 38.65
CA ILE A 791 28.27 -36.49 39.87
C ILE A 791 29.21 -36.19 41.02
N MET A 792 28.71 -35.50 42.02
CA MET A 792 29.42 -35.24 43.27
C MET A 792 28.85 -36.13 44.37
N ILE A 793 29.71 -36.88 45.05
CA ILE A 793 29.40 -37.51 46.32
C ILE A 793 29.97 -36.63 47.43
N ARG A 794 29.10 -36.02 48.23
CA ARG A 794 29.46 -35.20 49.39
C ARG A 794 29.34 -36.03 50.65
N LEU A 795 30.47 -36.28 51.30
CA LEU A 795 30.51 -36.81 52.66
C LEU A 795 30.46 -35.64 53.65
N THR A 796 29.70 -35.80 54.73
CA THR A 796 29.56 -34.81 55.79
C THR A 796 29.62 -35.50 57.14
N TRP A 797 30.47 -35.03 58.05
CA TRP A 797 30.61 -35.62 59.38
C TRP A 797 30.85 -34.56 60.45
N ASP A 798 30.55 -34.91 61.69
CA ASP A 798 30.73 -34.04 62.84
C ASP A 798 32.13 -34.27 63.45
N THR A 799 32.83 -33.19 63.78
CA THR A 799 34.10 -33.18 64.53
C THR A 799 33.96 -32.31 65.79
N ALA A 800 34.93 -32.39 66.70
CA ALA A 800 34.94 -31.56 67.91
C ALA A 800 34.89 -30.04 67.61
N ASP A 801 35.44 -29.62 66.48
CA ASP A 801 35.51 -28.23 66.01
C ASP A 801 34.44 -27.91 64.93
N GLY A 802 33.33 -28.66 64.92
CA GLY A 802 32.19 -28.45 64.02
C GLY A 802 32.07 -29.44 62.86
N VAL A 803 31.19 -29.14 61.91
CA VAL A 803 30.90 -30.01 60.75
C VAL A 803 32.03 -29.91 59.73
N ARG A 804 32.40 -31.05 59.13
CA ARG A 804 33.35 -31.15 58.02
C ARG A 804 32.69 -31.80 56.81
N THR A 805 33.13 -31.41 55.62
CA THR A 805 32.63 -31.93 54.34
C THR A 805 33.78 -32.32 53.43
N GLN A 806 33.63 -33.41 52.69
CA GLN A 806 34.53 -33.78 51.59
C GLN A 806 33.70 -34.12 50.36
N ASP A 807 34.05 -33.50 49.24
CA ASP A 807 33.42 -33.74 47.95
C ASP A 807 34.31 -34.63 47.10
N PHE A 808 33.67 -35.62 46.47
CA PHE A 808 34.25 -36.50 45.46
C PHE A 808 33.49 -36.28 44.17
N VAL A 809 34.14 -35.65 43.19
CA VAL A 809 33.51 -35.26 41.92
C VAL A 809 33.95 -36.21 40.82
N PHE A 810 32.98 -36.80 40.13
CA PHE A 810 33.14 -37.69 39.00
C PHE A 810 32.62 -36.99 37.75
N ASN A 811 33.47 -36.88 36.73
CA ASN A 811 33.13 -36.22 35.48
C ASN A 811 32.34 -37.13 34.52
N GLU A 812 31.82 -36.53 33.46
CA GLU A 812 31.07 -37.15 32.37
C GLU A 812 31.76 -38.38 31.78
N ASN A 813 33.09 -38.35 31.62
CA ASN A 813 33.87 -39.52 31.16
C ASN A 813 33.76 -40.70 32.13
N THR A 814 33.82 -40.43 33.45
CA THR A 814 33.66 -41.47 34.47
C THR A 814 32.23 -42.04 34.43
N ILE A 815 31.22 -41.18 34.24
CA ILE A 815 29.81 -41.57 34.16
C ILE A 815 29.56 -42.45 32.92
N GLY A 816 30.04 -42.03 31.74
CA GLY A 816 29.90 -42.80 30.50
C GLY A 816 30.61 -44.15 30.54
N ASN A 817 31.84 -44.20 31.10
CA ASN A 817 32.58 -45.45 31.27
C ASN A 817 31.87 -46.43 32.20
N VAL A 818 31.35 -45.94 33.32
CA VAL A 818 30.51 -46.70 34.24
C VAL A 818 29.28 -47.26 33.52
N TYR A 819 28.59 -46.43 32.73
CA TYR A 819 27.42 -46.83 31.97
C TYR A 819 27.74 -47.95 30.97
N GLN A 820 28.83 -47.80 30.21
CA GLN A 820 29.27 -48.81 29.23
C GLN A 820 29.71 -50.13 29.86
N SER A 821 30.34 -50.09 31.04
CA SER A 821 30.80 -51.29 31.76
C SER A 821 29.66 -52.21 32.23
N ASN A 822 28.43 -51.69 32.29
CA ASN A 822 27.23 -52.41 32.76
C ASN A 822 26.30 -52.88 31.61
N LYS A 823 26.74 -52.83 30.35
CA LYS A 823 25.97 -53.36 29.20
C LYS A 823 25.69 -54.86 29.38
N GLY A 824 24.42 -55.23 29.62
CA GLY A 824 23.93 -56.61 29.53
C GLY A 824 23.34 -57.26 30.77
N THR A 825 23.11 -56.55 31.89
CA THR A 825 22.39 -57.13 33.06
C THR A 825 20.87 -56.96 32.94
N GLU A 826 20.10 -58.03 33.10
CA GLU A 826 18.63 -58.15 32.88
C GLU A 826 17.71 -57.19 33.69
N THR A 827 18.24 -56.30 34.54
CA THR A 827 17.44 -55.36 35.35
C THR A 827 17.51 -53.90 34.90
N GLY A 828 18.07 -53.60 33.73
CA GLY A 828 17.88 -52.33 33.01
C GLY A 828 18.58 -51.07 33.56
N TYR A 829 19.06 -51.03 34.81
CA TYR A 829 19.75 -49.87 35.39
C TYR A 829 20.83 -50.28 36.42
N GLY A 830 21.54 -51.39 36.14
CA GLY A 830 22.46 -52.06 37.08
C GLY A 830 23.52 -51.15 37.71
N ARG A 831 23.54 -51.12 39.06
CA ARG A 831 24.57 -50.66 40.02
C ARG A 831 25.82 -50.01 39.42
N MET A 832 25.93 -48.69 39.55
CA MET A 832 26.82 -47.90 38.67
C MET A 832 28.16 -47.46 39.28
N PHE A 833 28.24 -47.01 40.54
CA PHE A 833 29.53 -46.57 41.09
C PHE A 833 29.71 -47.05 42.53
N THR A 834 30.85 -47.66 42.87
CA THR A 834 31.19 -48.07 44.25
C THR A 834 32.37 -47.25 44.75
N MET A 835 32.11 -46.34 45.70
CA MET A 835 33.16 -45.66 46.45
C MET A 835 33.49 -46.44 47.72
N THR A 836 34.75 -46.84 47.92
CA THR A 836 35.23 -47.42 49.18
C THR A 836 35.93 -46.34 49.99
N VAL A 837 35.44 -46.05 51.19
CA VAL A 837 36.02 -45.03 52.08
C VAL A 837 36.60 -45.71 53.31
N THR A 838 37.88 -45.44 53.61
CA THR A 838 38.66 -46.13 54.65
C THR A 838 39.24 -45.11 55.66
N GLY A 839 39.66 -45.56 56.85
CA GLY A 839 40.35 -44.72 57.85
C GLY A 839 39.45 -43.74 58.64
N ILE A 840 38.24 -44.17 59.01
CA ILE A 840 37.15 -43.29 59.49
C ILE A 840 36.88 -43.48 61.01
N ASP A 841 37.81 -44.09 61.73
CA ASP A 841 37.61 -44.69 63.07
C ASP A 841 37.26 -43.69 64.20
N SER A 842 37.18 -42.39 63.91
CA SER A 842 36.99 -41.31 64.88
C SER A 842 35.99 -40.21 64.45
N VAL A 843 35.15 -40.43 63.44
CA VAL A 843 34.10 -39.47 63.05
C VAL A 843 32.72 -39.88 63.58
N SER A 844 31.86 -38.90 63.86
CA SER A 844 30.46 -39.15 64.25
C SER A 844 29.50 -38.55 63.23
N ASN A 845 28.29 -39.14 63.12
CA ASN A 845 27.19 -38.62 62.31
C ASN A 845 27.52 -38.44 60.81
N LEU A 846 28.28 -39.41 60.27
CA LEU A 846 28.67 -39.43 58.86
C LEU A 846 27.43 -39.60 57.96
N ARG A 847 27.33 -38.71 56.98
CA ARG A 847 26.23 -38.62 56.02
C ARG A 847 26.80 -38.53 54.61
N ALA A 848 26.18 -39.24 53.67
CA ALA A 848 26.51 -39.13 52.26
C ALA A 848 25.34 -38.55 51.47
N ASN A 849 25.65 -37.61 50.59
CA ASN A 849 24.74 -37.04 49.62
C ASN A 849 25.29 -37.21 48.22
N VAL A 850 24.40 -37.47 47.26
CA VAL A 850 24.73 -37.36 45.83
C VAL A 850 24.13 -36.06 45.33
N VAL A 851 24.97 -35.30 44.65
CA VAL A 851 24.60 -34.08 43.95
C VAL A 851 24.96 -34.27 42.48
N ILE A 852 24.01 -34.06 41.59
CA ILE A 852 24.28 -34.01 40.16
C ILE A 852 24.42 -32.54 39.80
N LEU A 853 25.52 -32.20 39.15
CA LEU A 853 25.87 -30.84 38.73
C LEU A 853 25.84 -30.79 37.21
N SER A 854 25.15 -29.79 36.69
CA SER A 854 25.35 -29.36 35.29
C SER A 854 26.43 -28.29 35.22
N GLY A 855 26.97 -28.08 34.01
CA GLY A 855 27.86 -26.99 33.65
C GLY A 855 27.30 -25.58 33.87
N THR A 856 25.99 -25.48 34.10
CA THR A 856 25.24 -24.21 34.25
C THR A 856 24.92 -23.89 35.70
N HIS A 857 25.58 -24.56 36.65
CA HIS A 857 25.41 -24.44 38.10
C HIS A 857 24.09 -24.98 38.67
N ALA A 858 23.19 -25.55 37.85
CA ALA A 858 22.01 -26.23 38.38
C ALA A 858 22.41 -27.53 39.11
N GLU A 859 21.92 -27.67 40.35
CA GLU A 859 22.18 -28.82 41.21
C GLU A 859 20.89 -29.60 41.49
N VAL A 860 20.95 -30.94 41.42
CA VAL A 860 19.90 -31.81 41.96
C VAL A 860 20.44 -32.57 43.16
N LYS A 861 19.83 -32.34 44.33
CA LYS A 861 20.19 -32.96 45.63
C LYS A 861 19.15 -33.98 46.05
N ASN A 862 19.60 -35.05 46.71
CA ASN A 862 18.71 -35.99 47.36
C ASN A 862 17.92 -35.31 48.50
N ALA A 863 16.61 -35.58 48.58
CA ALA A 863 15.78 -35.16 49.70
C ALA A 863 16.14 -35.88 51.02
N LYS A 864 16.84 -37.03 50.98
CA LYS A 864 17.30 -37.74 52.18
C LYS A 864 18.77 -38.15 52.07
N ALA A 865 19.62 -37.52 52.89
CA ALA A 865 21.00 -37.96 53.08
C ALA A 865 21.03 -39.41 53.57
N LEU A 866 21.93 -40.23 53.03
CA LEU A 866 22.17 -41.57 53.54
C LEU A 866 22.99 -41.44 54.83
N GLN A 867 22.37 -41.74 55.98
CA GLN A 867 23.08 -41.81 57.24
C GLN A 867 23.89 -43.11 57.28
N ILE A 868 25.21 -42.97 57.42
CA ILE A 868 26.14 -44.09 57.46
C ILE A 868 26.34 -44.46 58.93
N LYS A 869 25.99 -45.71 59.27
CA LYS A 869 26.01 -46.22 60.64
C LYS A 869 27.33 -46.88 60.99
#